data_AF-A0A498DPW5-F1
#
_entry.id   AF-A0A498DPW5-F1
#
_cell.length_a   1.000
_cell.length_b   1.000
_cell.length_c   1.000
_cell.angle_alpha   90.00
_cell.angle_beta   90.00
_cell.angle_gamma   90.00
#
_symmetry.space_group_name_H-M   'P 1'
#
loop_
_entity.id
_entity.type
_entity.pdbx_description
1 polymer ?
#
loop_
_entity_poly.entity_id
_entity_poly.type
_entity_poly.pdbx_seq_one_letter_code
_entity_poly.pdbx_strand_id
1 'polypeptide(L)'
;MPGQQENTPTARGHALAVLRVRGTVLGIALLPAAFAVILLAGGSTGQLGGAWDGLRWAVCAVAVVTLAVAAGVATVIARARPAVTPTVPVAQSAAPELYALVRDLARRLDVPAPSAIALTPDCDSWLEDRTHRAHAGADGRGGVSRSGTDTDAGGTGPGGTGPGGRLADRVRRRVRRGAAEPEAPVLVIGSPFLWWMRVAELRALLAPVVAGTGPSAHPDIAAARRCVRSLDAAVAAADHARATAGRPDGGPGTVRGAVLRFAGWIARQMLRSCGPHTAEMERGVAAAAADRAKSTDRRLRTTAQEQVGLAYAGWDRLLTRVALPAWRTGRWPSRLDAGVVSALTELSRRDRLAEDFSARLGERPACDLLEEPGSMDESISLLAARLFHGEPRSHGAEGGGWAPVDWAQYPEEVVDRVWRTEASRLFDALDAYEASDADDATGSTAGTGSTGNTGNTGLGATTGADSSDGPGGSTGIGAVSTTGTNGGSRASGSPRADGAYAPGGRIRGAEAPPYGATLARVMDRLTRPGADGCGDAGGPGTHGPDGVGGAGDGAFTPDGTDEPDDSYEPDDSYDDGDTGLGGPGEALAARVGAAAAREELARGAVPGAGSAADPAQPLDGLPQPMGLPLQPPRSGRELLVEHVTAAVCCAAVDNAGAAPGLDWLDGPVLLVGDERAADLTRPVLALVEDGDPRPLRGWLASAGVRPDKPVRLV
;
A
#
# COMPACT_ATOMS: atom_id res chain seq x y z
N MET A 1 -12.71 -11.73 -49.70
CA MET A 1 -13.97 -11.52 -48.96
C MET A 1 -13.92 -10.16 -48.24
N PRO A 2 -14.24 -9.04 -48.92
CA PRO A 2 -14.42 -7.75 -48.26
C PRO A 2 -15.93 -7.47 -48.14
N GLY A 3 -16.49 -7.55 -46.92
CA GLY A 3 -17.93 -7.33 -46.77
C GLY A 3 -18.53 -7.52 -45.37
N GLN A 4 -17.73 -7.50 -44.30
CA GLN A 4 -18.27 -7.76 -42.95
C GLN A 4 -17.60 -6.99 -41.80
N GLN A 5 -17.06 -5.79 -42.08
CA GLN A 5 -16.53 -4.87 -41.06
C GLN A 5 -17.29 -3.53 -40.96
N GLU A 6 -18.39 -3.33 -41.70
CA GLU A 6 -19.10 -2.04 -41.72
C GLU A 6 -19.98 -1.77 -40.49
N ASN A 7 -20.19 -2.75 -39.61
CA ASN A 7 -21.11 -2.63 -38.47
C ASN A 7 -20.44 -2.76 -37.10
N THR A 8 -19.12 -2.61 -36.99
CA THR A 8 -18.49 -2.47 -35.68
C THR A 8 -18.59 -1.00 -35.25
N PRO A 9 -19.36 -0.66 -34.21
CA PRO A 9 -19.44 0.71 -33.73
C PRO A 9 -18.04 1.25 -33.41
N THR A 10 -17.68 2.37 -34.05
CA THR A 10 -16.40 3.05 -33.84
C THR A 10 -16.30 3.56 -32.40
N ALA A 11 -15.08 3.79 -31.90
CA ALA A 11 -14.86 4.37 -30.56
C ALA A 11 -15.70 5.64 -30.31
N ARG A 12 -15.89 6.46 -31.36
CA ARG A 12 -16.78 7.62 -31.34
C ARG A 12 -18.25 7.26 -31.12
N GLY A 13 -18.75 6.20 -31.75
CA GLY A 13 -20.12 5.71 -31.56
C GLY A 13 -20.41 5.36 -30.10
N HIS A 14 -19.46 4.69 -29.44
CA HIS A 14 -19.52 4.40 -28.02
C HIS A 14 -19.40 5.64 -27.12
N ALA A 15 -18.54 6.61 -27.49
CA ALA A 15 -18.48 7.90 -26.81
C ALA A 15 -19.83 8.65 -26.84
N LEU A 16 -20.50 8.67 -28.00
CA LEU A 16 -21.83 9.25 -28.15
C LEU A 16 -22.90 8.48 -27.37
N ALA A 17 -22.74 7.17 -27.15
CA ALA A 17 -23.64 6.39 -26.30
C ALA A 17 -23.52 6.81 -24.82
N VAL A 18 -22.29 7.01 -24.31
CA VAL A 18 -22.05 7.57 -22.97
C VAL A 18 -22.70 8.95 -22.82
N LEU A 19 -22.51 9.84 -23.80
CA LEU A 19 -23.12 11.17 -23.78
C LEU A 19 -24.65 11.12 -23.88
N ARG A 20 -25.22 10.13 -24.59
CA ARG A 20 -26.66 9.87 -24.62
C ARG A 20 -27.21 9.47 -23.26
N VAL A 21 -26.53 8.61 -22.49
CA VAL A 21 -26.94 8.27 -21.11
C VAL A 21 -27.00 9.52 -20.24
N ARG A 22 -26.01 10.41 -20.34
CA ARG A 22 -26.06 11.70 -19.64
C ARG A 22 -27.24 12.55 -20.10
N GLY A 23 -27.48 12.61 -21.41
CA GLY A 23 -28.58 13.36 -22.03
C GLY A 23 -29.96 12.85 -21.61
N THR A 24 -30.15 11.53 -21.52
CA THR A 24 -31.43 10.92 -21.09
C THR A 24 -31.72 11.21 -19.63
N VAL A 25 -30.73 11.11 -18.74
CA VAL A 25 -30.88 11.47 -17.32
C VAL A 25 -31.26 12.96 -17.17
N LEU A 26 -30.59 13.84 -17.92
CA LEU A 26 -30.94 15.26 -17.93
C LEU A 26 -32.35 15.50 -18.50
N GLY A 27 -32.73 14.78 -19.56
CA GLY A 27 -34.07 14.82 -20.14
C GLY A 27 -35.16 14.41 -19.14
N ILE A 28 -34.95 13.29 -18.41
CA ILE A 28 -35.86 12.82 -17.35
C ILE A 28 -36.02 13.89 -16.26
N ALA A 29 -34.92 14.52 -15.85
CA ALA A 29 -34.96 15.60 -14.84
C ALA A 29 -35.73 16.85 -15.31
N LEU A 30 -35.81 17.08 -16.63
CA LEU A 30 -36.52 18.21 -17.23
C LEU A 30 -38.02 17.93 -17.51
N LEU A 31 -38.47 16.66 -17.48
CA LEU A 31 -39.86 16.30 -17.79
C LEU A 31 -40.91 17.03 -16.94
N PRO A 32 -40.76 17.17 -15.60
CA PRO A 32 -41.75 17.89 -14.79
C PRO A 32 -41.82 19.38 -15.16
N ALA A 33 -40.69 19.99 -15.52
CA ALA A 33 -40.65 21.37 -15.97
C ALA A 33 -41.33 21.55 -17.33
N ALA A 34 -41.13 20.61 -18.27
CA ALA A 34 -41.85 20.60 -19.54
C ALA A 34 -43.37 20.51 -19.34
N PHE A 35 -43.82 19.61 -18.44
CA PHE A 35 -45.24 19.48 -18.11
C PHE A 35 -45.80 20.74 -17.43
N ALA A 36 -45.03 21.36 -16.52
CA ALA A 36 -45.39 22.64 -15.90
C ALA A 36 -45.58 23.73 -16.95
N VAL A 37 -44.66 23.83 -17.92
CA VAL A 37 -44.76 24.81 -19.03
C VAL A 37 -45.99 24.56 -19.88
N ILE A 38 -46.31 23.30 -20.21
CA ILE A 38 -47.51 22.95 -20.98
C ILE A 38 -48.80 23.35 -20.22
N LEU A 39 -48.88 23.06 -18.92
CA LEU A 39 -50.04 23.42 -18.09
C LEU A 39 -50.18 24.94 -17.91
N LEU A 40 -49.07 25.66 -17.73
CA LEU A 40 -49.05 27.12 -17.66
C LEU A 40 -49.51 27.75 -18.99
N ALA A 41 -49.03 27.22 -20.12
CA ALA A 41 -49.42 27.67 -21.45
C ALA A 41 -50.91 27.41 -21.72
N GLY A 42 -51.42 26.20 -21.42
CA GLY A 42 -52.83 25.85 -21.60
C GLY A 42 -53.80 26.68 -20.74
N GLY A 43 -53.36 27.10 -19.55
CA GLY A 43 -54.11 28.06 -18.74
C GLY A 43 -54.12 29.46 -19.34
N SER A 44 -52.99 29.94 -19.88
CA SER A 44 -52.89 31.27 -20.50
C SER A 44 -53.67 31.40 -21.82
N THR A 45 -53.86 30.29 -22.55
CA THR A 45 -54.64 30.26 -23.80
C THR A 45 -56.13 30.03 -23.57
N GLY A 46 -56.57 29.89 -22.32
CA GLY A 46 -57.98 29.66 -21.96
C GLY A 46 -58.49 28.24 -22.27
N GLN A 47 -57.61 27.34 -22.68
CA GLN A 47 -57.95 25.94 -22.99
C GLN A 47 -58.17 25.10 -21.71
N LEU A 48 -57.55 25.52 -20.59
CA LEU A 48 -57.67 24.89 -19.27
C LEU A 48 -58.32 25.86 -18.27
N GLY A 49 -59.51 25.53 -17.77
CA GLY A 49 -60.24 26.35 -16.79
C GLY A 49 -59.70 26.24 -15.36
N GLY A 50 -60.23 27.06 -14.44
CA GLY A 50 -59.73 27.19 -13.05
C GLY A 50 -59.74 25.92 -12.19
N ALA A 51 -60.48 24.87 -12.57
CA ALA A 51 -60.41 23.55 -11.94
C ALA A 51 -59.00 22.91 -12.01
N TRP A 52 -58.16 23.33 -12.95
CA TRP A 52 -56.80 22.85 -13.14
C TRP A 52 -55.75 23.63 -12.32
N ASP A 53 -56.13 24.70 -11.63
CA ASP A 53 -55.17 25.57 -10.92
C ASP A 53 -54.41 24.85 -9.81
N GLY A 54 -55.10 24.00 -9.03
CA GLY A 54 -54.44 23.20 -7.99
C GLY A 54 -53.39 22.26 -8.57
N LEU A 55 -53.72 21.54 -9.65
CA LEU A 55 -52.78 20.64 -10.32
C LEU A 55 -51.61 21.42 -10.94
N ARG A 56 -51.88 22.56 -11.55
CA ARG A 56 -50.86 23.43 -12.16
C ARG A 56 -49.82 23.88 -11.13
N TRP A 57 -50.27 24.38 -9.98
CA TRP A 57 -49.37 24.80 -8.90
C TRP A 57 -48.60 23.62 -8.29
N ALA A 58 -49.27 22.46 -8.11
CA ALA A 58 -48.60 21.25 -7.62
C ALA A 58 -47.48 20.79 -8.57
N VAL A 59 -47.75 20.73 -9.87
CA VAL A 59 -46.75 20.37 -10.89
C VAL A 59 -45.61 21.38 -10.95
N CYS A 60 -45.91 22.68 -10.84
CA CYS A 60 -44.87 23.71 -10.78
C CYS A 60 -43.96 23.53 -9.54
N ALA A 61 -44.55 23.25 -8.38
CA ALA A 61 -43.77 22.97 -7.16
C ALA A 61 -42.86 21.75 -7.33
N VAL A 62 -43.39 20.65 -7.86
CA VAL A 62 -42.62 19.42 -8.16
C VAL A 62 -41.50 19.71 -9.16
N ALA A 63 -41.75 20.50 -10.20
CA ALA A 63 -40.75 20.89 -11.18
C ALA A 63 -39.60 21.69 -10.55
N VAL A 64 -39.92 22.69 -9.72
CA VAL A 64 -38.91 23.50 -9.02
C VAL A 64 -38.06 22.63 -8.09
N VAL A 65 -38.69 21.74 -7.31
CA VAL A 65 -37.96 20.83 -6.40
C VAL A 65 -37.05 19.88 -7.19
N THR A 66 -37.56 19.28 -8.27
CA THR A 66 -36.78 18.35 -9.12
C THR A 66 -35.58 19.06 -9.75
N LEU A 67 -35.76 20.28 -10.27
CA LEU A 67 -34.68 21.09 -10.83
C LEU A 67 -33.67 21.50 -9.77
N ALA A 68 -34.10 21.85 -8.56
CA ALA A 68 -33.21 22.18 -7.45
C ALA A 68 -32.34 20.97 -7.03
N VAL A 69 -32.95 19.78 -6.94
CA VAL A 69 -32.23 18.52 -6.67
C VAL A 69 -31.25 18.20 -7.80
N ALA A 70 -31.69 18.28 -9.06
CA ALA A 70 -30.84 18.05 -10.23
C ALA A 70 -29.67 19.03 -10.29
N ALA A 71 -29.89 20.31 -9.98
CA ALA A 71 -28.85 21.31 -9.89
C ALA A 71 -27.86 21.02 -8.75
N GLY A 72 -28.35 20.54 -7.60
CA GLY A 72 -27.51 20.07 -6.49
C GLY A 72 -26.60 18.93 -6.90
N VAL A 73 -27.15 17.88 -7.51
CA VAL A 73 -26.40 16.71 -8.01
C VAL A 73 -25.39 17.13 -9.08
N ALA A 74 -25.80 17.93 -10.06
CA ALA A 74 -24.91 18.44 -11.10
C ALA A 74 -23.76 19.29 -10.52
N THR A 75 -24.03 20.06 -9.46
CA THR A 75 -23.01 20.85 -8.77
C THR A 75 -22.01 19.97 -8.03
N VAL A 76 -22.46 18.89 -7.38
CA VAL A 76 -21.58 17.90 -6.74
C VAL A 76 -20.67 17.27 -7.79
N ILE A 77 -21.24 16.75 -8.89
CA ILE A 77 -20.47 16.12 -9.98
C ILE A 77 -19.47 17.11 -10.59
N ALA A 78 -19.87 18.35 -10.85
CA ALA A 78 -18.98 19.36 -11.44
C ALA A 78 -17.86 19.85 -10.51
N ARG A 79 -18.03 19.72 -9.19
CA ARG A 79 -17.04 20.11 -8.17
C ARG A 79 -16.20 18.96 -7.66
N ALA A 80 -16.65 17.73 -7.86
CA ALA A 80 -15.90 16.54 -7.50
C ALA A 80 -14.54 16.59 -8.20
N ARG A 81 -13.48 16.27 -7.46
CA ARG A 81 -12.11 16.23 -7.98
C ARG A 81 -11.85 14.81 -8.46
N PRO A 82 -11.68 14.57 -9.77
CA PRO A 82 -11.21 13.28 -10.25
C PRO A 82 -9.90 12.94 -9.57
N ALA A 83 -9.73 11.66 -9.21
CA ALA A 83 -8.44 11.16 -8.78
C ALA A 83 -7.44 11.34 -9.93
N VAL A 84 -6.24 11.81 -9.58
CA VAL A 84 -5.11 11.88 -10.49
C VAL A 84 -4.01 11.09 -9.83
N THR A 85 -3.39 10.19 -10.58
CA THR A 85 -2.26 9.41 -10.11
C THR A 85 -1.14 10.37 -9.67
N PRO A 86 -0.67 10.27 -8.42
CA PRO A 86 0.50 11.02 -7.98
C PRO A 86 1.69 10.69 -8.89
N THR A 87 2.38 11.71 -9.38
CA THR A 87 3.47 11.58 -10.36
C THR A 87 4.50 12.66 -10.12
N VAL A 88 5.73 12.42 -10.59
CA VAL A 88 6.80 13.42 -10.61
C VAL A 88 6.78 14.13 -11.97
N PRO A 89 6.49 15.44 -12.04
CA PRO A 89 6.49 16.16 -13.31
C PRO A 89 7.93 16.29 -13.86
N VAL A 90 8.11 16.04 -15.15
CA VAL A 90 9.42 16.21 -15.81
C VAL A 90 9.42 17.57 -16.49
N ALA A 91 10.26 18.49 -16.00
CA ALA A 91 10.44 19.77 -16.67
C ALA A 91 11.14 19.57 -18.02
N GLN A 92 10.77 20.34 -19.05
CA GLN A 92 11.41 20.25 -20.35
C GLN A 92 12.93 20.53 -20.28
N SER A 93 13.37 21.40 -19.37
CA SER A 93 14.79 21.67 -19.13
C SER A 93 15.53 20.49 -18.51
N ALA A 94 14.84 19.59 -17.80
CA ALA A 94 15.44 18.43 -17.15
C ALA A 94 15.50 17.19 -18.07
N ALA A 95 14.83 17.22 -19.23
CA ALA A 95 14.80 16.10 -20.17
C ALA A 95 14.58 16.55 -21.62
N PRO A 96 15.44 17.42 -22.18
CA PRO A 96 15.22 18.00 -23.51
C PRO A 96 15.17 16.93 -24.61
N GLU A 97 16.01 15.90 -24.51
CA GLU A 97 16.06 14.81 -25.49
C GLU A 97 14.82 13.90 -25.42
N LEU A 98 14.31 13.61 -24.23
CA LEU A 98 13.06 12.87 -24.06
C LEU A 98 11.89 13.61 -24.71
N TYR A 99 11.79 14.92 -24.49
CA TYR A 99 10.79 15.77 -25.14
C TYR A 99 10.96 15.81 -26.67
N ALA A 100 12.20 15.85 -27.16
CA ALA A 100 12.48 15.81 -28.60
C ALA A 100 12.04 14.46 -29.21
N LEU A 101 12.34 13.34 -28.56
CA LEU A 101 11.93 12.00 -28.97
C LEU A 101 10.41 11.86 -29.05
N VAL A 102 9.69 12.31 -28.02
CA VAL A 102 8.22 12.25 -27.98
C VAL A 102 7.59 13.13 -29.06
N ARG A 103 8.15 14.33 -29.31
CA ARG A 103 7.68 15.21 -30.39
C ARG A 103 7.96 14.64 -31.78
N ASP A 104 9.11 14.01 -31.97
CA ASP A 104 9.43 13.33 -33.23
C ASP A 104 8.46 12.19 -33.49
N LEU A 105 8.18 11.39 -32.47
CA LEU A 105 7.21 10.31 -32.52
C LEU A 105 5.80 10.81 -32.86
N ALA A 106 5.32 11.86 -32.18
CA ALA A 106 4.03 12.48 -32.47
C ALA A 106 3.95 13.00 -33.92
N ARG A 107 5.04 13.62 -34.42
CA ARG A 107 5.13 14.11 -35.80
C ARG A 107 5.06 12.96 -36.82
N ARG A 108 5.77 11.85 -36.57
CA ARG A 108 5.75 10.67 -37.47
C ARG A 108 4.38 9.98 -37.51
N LEU A 109 3.67 10.00 -36.40
CA LEU A 109 2.34 9.39 -36.27
C LEU A 109 1.21 10.33 -36.73
N ASP A 110 1.52 11.57 -37.08
CA ASP A 110 0.56 12.62 -37.45
C ASP A 110 -0.51 12.84 -36.37
N VAL A 111 -0.06 13.03 -35.13
CA VAL A 111 -0.90 13.27 -33.95
C VAL A 111 -0.39 14.47 -33.15
N PRO A 112 -1.26 15.17 -32.39
CA PRO A 112 -0.82 16.25 -31.52
C PRO A 112 0.17 15.76 -30.47
N ALA A 113 1.23 16.53 -30.23
CA ALA A 113 2.18 16.20 -29.17
C ALA A 113 1.50 16.30 -27.78
N PRO A 114 1.87 15.44 -26.81
CA PRO A 114 1.46 15.58 -25.42
C PRO A 114 1.85 16.96 -24.84
N SER A 115 1.08 17.47 -23.89
CA SER A 115 1.31 18.80 -23.29
C SER A 115 2.51 18.82 -22.33
N ALA A 116 2.71 17.73 -21.60
CA ALA A 116 3.81 17.54 -20.66
C ALA A 116 4.15 16.06 -20.49
N ILE A 117 5.27 15.78 -19.83
CA ILE A 117 5.71 14.44 -19.44
C ILE A 117 5.78 14.36 -17.92
N ALA A 118 5.35 13.25 -17.34
CA ALA A 118 5.48 12.96 -15.91
C ALA A 118 5.88 11.50 -15.70
N LEU A 119 6.53 11.20 -14.57
CA LEU A 119 6.95 9.85 -14.20
C LEU A 119 6.12 9.30 -13.05
N THR A 120 5.85 8.00 -13.11
CA THR A 120 5.22 7.22 -12.04
C THR A 120 6.16 6.09 -11.61
N PRO A 121 6.16 5.64 -10.35
CA PRO A 121 6.91 4.45 -9.95
C PRO A 121 6.32 3.13 -10.48
N ASP A 122 5.19 3.15 -11.19
CA ASP A 122 4.62 1.93 -11.79
C ASP A 122 5.32 1.51 -13.08
N CYS A 123 5.27 0.22 -13.42
CA CYS A 123 5.71 -0.32 -14.71
C CYS A 123 4.65 -0.13 -15.81
N ASP A 124 4.05 1.05 -15.93
CA ASP A 124 3.02 1.35 -16.94
C ASP A 124 3.20 2.73 -17.56
N SER A 125 2.72 2.93 -18.79
CA SER A 125 2.73 4.24 -19.46
C SER A 125 1.40 4.53 -20.13
N TRP A 126 0.86 5.72 -19.91
CA TRP A 126 -0.46 6.12 -20.40
C TRP A 126 -0.59 7.63 -20.64
N LEU A 127 -1.73 8.05 -21.17
CA LEU A 127 -2.10 9.45 -21.33
C LEU A 127 -3.08 9.86 -20.24
N GLU A 128 -2.69 10.84 -19.41
CA GLU A 128 -3.52 11.37 -18.33
C GLU A 128 -4.10 12.73 -18.71
N ASP A 129 -5.39 12.93 -18.49
CA ASP A 129 -6.06 14.21 -18.75
C ASP A 129 -6.10 15.06 -17.48
N ARG A 130 -5.20 16.06 -17.41
CA ARG A 130 -5.11 16.96 -16.26
C ARG A 130 -5.94 18.25 -16.41
N THR A 131 -6.76 18.36 -17.46
CA THR A 131 -7.48 19.60 -17.81
C THR A 131 -8.74 19.86 -16.97
N HIS A 132 -9.04 19.01 -15.98
CA HIS A 132 -10.28 19.12 -15.21
C HIS A 132 -10.36 20.43 -14.42
N ARG A 133 -11.50 21.14 -14.50
CA ARG A 133 -11.72 22.47 -13.89
C ARG A 133 -11.43 22.55 -12.40
N ALA A 134 -11.57 21.43 -11.67
CA ALA A 134 -11.29 21.38 -10.24
C ALA A 134 -9.78 21.51 -9.90
N HIS A 135 -8.90 21.21 -10.85
CA HIS A 135 -7.43 21.32 -10.72
C HIS A 135 -6.93 22.74 -11.03
N ALA A 136 -7.55 23.43 -12.00
CA ALA A 136 -7.21 24.80 -12.39
C ALA A 136 -7.39 25.89 -11.27
N GLY A 137 -7.96 25.52 -10.11
CA GLY A 137 -8.13 26.42 -8.97
C GLY A 137 -6.96 26.44 -7.98
N ALA A 138 -6.08 25.43 -8.01
CA ALA A 138 -4.94 25.32 -7.09
C ALA A 138 -3.70 26.10 -7.59
N ASP A 139 -3.42 26.02 -8.90
CA ASP A 139 -2.24 26.68 -9.51
C ASP A 139 -2.34 28.21 -9.55
N GLY A 140 -3.55 28.77 -9.41
CA GLY A 140 -3.79 30.21 -9.39
C GLY A 140 -3.36 30.95 -8.11
N ARG A 141 -2.81 30.25 -7.10
CA ARG A 141 -2.31 30.86 -5.86
C ARG A 141 -0.79 30.79 -5.68
N GLY A 142 -0.05 30.13 -6.58
CA GLY A 142 1.39 29.89 -6.44
C GLY A 142 2.29 30.51 -7.51
N GLY A 143 1.76 31.24 -8.49
CA GLY A 143 2.54 31.75 -9.63
C GLY A 143 2.93 33.23 -9.50
N VAL A 144 4.17 33.46 -9.03
CA VAL A 144 5.07 34.59 -9.34
C VAL A 144 4.45 36.00 -9.41
N SER A 145 4.73 36.78 -8.37
CA SER A 145 4.76 38.25 -8.43
C SER A 145 5.70 38.70 -9.55
N ARG A 146 5.17 38.94 -10.76
CA ARG A 146 5.84 39.78 -11.76
C ARG A 146 5.77 41.22 -11.27
N SER A 147 6.73 41.60 -10.43
CA SER A 147 7.15 42.98 -10.29
C SER A 147 7.75 43.40 -11.63
N GLY A 148 6.93 44.03 -12.46
CA GLY A 148 7.33 44.70 -13.68
C GLY A 148 6.82 46.12 -13.58
N THR A 149 7.70 47.01 -13.16
CA THR A 149 7.54 48.46 -13.21
C THR A 149 7.52 48.89 -14.67
N ASP A 150 6.34 49.24 -15.18
CA ASP A 150 6.21 50.16 -16.31
C ASP A 150 5.27 51.28 -15.87
N THR A 151 5.90 52.38 -15.50
CA THR A 151 5.33 53.73 -15.51
C THR A 151 4.85 54.04 -16.92
N ASP A 152 3.55 54.31 -17.07
CA ASP A 152 3.09 55.28 -18.05
C ASP A 152 1.79 55.95 -17.59
N ALA A 153 1.82 57.27 -17.75
CA ALA A 153 0.85 58.23 -17.25
C ALA A 153 -0.35 58.40 -18.20
N GLY A 154 -1.48 58.83 -17.64
CA GLY A 154 -2.48 59.65 -18.32
C GLY A 154 -3.67 58.89 -18.93
N GLY A 155 -4.81 58.94 -18.24
CA GLY A 155 -6.08 58.45 -18.80
C GLY A 155 -7.26 58.55 -17.83
N THR A 156 -7.71 59.76 -17.56
CA THR A 156 -8.89 60.08 -16.75
C THR A 156 -10.17 59.58 -17.43
N GLY A 157 -11.00 58.82 -16.71
CA GLY A 157 -12.36 58.47 -17.14
C GLY A 157 -13.13 57.63 -16.10
N PRO A 158 -14.29 58.07 -15.59
CA PRO A 158 -14.98 57.44 -14.47
C PRO A 158 -15.96 56.35 -14.96
N GLY A 159 -16.02 55.22 -14.26
CA GLY A 159 -16.98 54.16 -14.58
C GLY A 159 -17.03 53.10 -13.51
N GLY A 160 -17.86 53.34 -12.48
CA GLY A 160 -18.10 52.39 -11.39
C GLY A 160 -18.51 51.02 -11.93
N THR A 161 -17.71 50.00 -11.63
CA THR A 161 -18.03 48.61 -11.95
C THR A 161 -19.13 48.14 -10.99
N GLY A 162 -20.38 48.42 -11.35
CA GLY A 162 -21.54 47.85 -10.67
C GLY A 162 -21.48 46.31 -10.68
N PRO A 163 -22.25 45.64 -9.80
CA PRO A 163 -22.26 44.17 -9.68
C PRO A 163 -22.53 43.42 -11.00
N GLY A 164 -23.13 44.08 -12.01
CA GLY A 164 -23.33 43.56 -13.36
C GLY A 164 -22.05 43.39 -14.20
N GLY A 165 -21.02 44.22 -14.00
CA GLY A 165 -19.76 44.14 -14.76
C GLY A 165 -18.94 42.89 -14.43
N ARG A 166 -18.97 42.45 -13.15
CA ARG A 166 -18.29 41.22 -12.69
C ARG A 166 -18.96 39.94 -13.16
N LEU A 167 -20.25 40.01 -13.52
CA LEU A 167 -20.98 38.88 -14.11
C LEU A 167 -20.67 38.76 -15.60
N ALA A 168 -20.68 39.87 -16.33
CA ALA A 168 -20.30 39.91 -17.74
C ALA A 168 -18.84 39.45 -17.94
N ASP A 169 -17.92 39.85 -17.05
CA ASP A 169 -16.52 39.45 -17.12
C ASP A 169 -16.30 37.97 -16.74
N ARG A 170 -17.13 37.42 -15.83
CA ARG A 170 -17.18 35.98 -15.53
C ARG A 170 -17.75 35.16 -16.70
N VAL A 171 -18.77 35.68 -17.38
CA VAL A 171 -19.37 35.04 -18.56
C VAL A 171 -18.38 35.09 -19.73
N ARG A 172 -17.70 36.22 -19.97
CA ARG A 172 -16.63 36.34 -20.97
C ARG A 172 -15.46 35.40 -20.68
N ARG A 173 -15.01 35.27 -19.42
CA ARG A 173 -14.01 34.26 -19.03
C ARG A 173 -14.48 32.82 -19.20
N ARG A 174 -15.77 32.52 -18.99
CA ARG A 174 -16.35 31.19 -19.26
C ARG A 174 -16.40 30.87 -20.75
N VAL A 175 -16.78 31.84 -21.58
CA VAL A 175 -16.83 31.71 -23.04
C VAL A 175 -15.42 31.59 -23.61
N ARG A 176 -14.44 32.38 -23.14
CA ARG A 176 -13.02 32.24 -23.51
C ARG A 176 -12.43 30.89 -23.09
N ARG A 177 -12.80 30.34 -21.92
CA ARG A 177 -12.40 28.98 -21.50
C ARG A 177 -13.14 27.87 -22.26
N GLY A 178 -14.29 28.15 -22.86
CA GLY A 178 -14.98 27.24 -23.77
C GLY A 178 -14.35 27.22 -25.17
N ALA A 179 -13.50 28.20 -25.49
CA ALA A 179 -12.78 28.35 -26.74
C ALA A 179 -11.25 28.18 -26.60
N ALA A 180 -10.76 27.81 -25.41
CA ALA A 180 -9.39 27.32 -25.27
C ALA A 180 -9.32 25.98 -26.00
N GLU A 181 -8.37 25.84 -26.93
CA GLU A 181 -8.08 24.55 -27.57
C GLU A 181 -7.96 23.47 -26.47
N PRO A 182 -8.48 22.26 -26.71
CA PRO A 182 -8.32 21.16 -25.76
C PRO A 182 -6.82 20.93 -25.58
N GLU A 183 -6.30 21.37 -24.43
CA GLU A 183 -4.91 21.18 -24.06
C GLU A 183 -4.62 19.67 -24.07
N ALA A 184 -3.56 19.27 -24.77
CA ALA A 184 -3.23 17.87 -25.00
C ALA A 184 -3.05 17.12 -23.66
N PRO A 185 -3.30 15.81 -23.59
CA PRO A 185 -3.06 15.04 -22.37
C PRO A 185 -1.58 15.03 -21.99
N VAL A 186 -1.31 14.77 -20.72
CA VAL A 186 0.04 14.56 -20.17
C VAL A 186 0.45 13.11 -20.42
N LEU A 187 1.64 12.89 -20.95
CA LEU A 187 2.22 11.57 -21.08
C LEU A 187 2.82 11.15 -19.74
N VAL A 188 2.25 10.11 -19.12
CA VAL A 188 2.81 9.50 -17.90
C VAL A 188 3.62 8.27 -18.32
N ILE A 189 4.88 8.22 -17.89
CA ILE A 189 5.81 7.14 -18.21
C ILE A 189 6.19 6.42 -16.91
N GLY A 190 6.19 5.09 -16.96
CA GLY A 190 6.71 4.25 -15.90
C GLY A 190 8.21 4.43 -15.77
N SER A 191 8.65 4.89 -14.62
CA SER A 191 10.08 5.16 -14.38
C SER A 191 10.98 3.93 -14.53
N PRO A 192 10.60 2.70 -14.14
CA PRO A 192 11.44 1.52 -14.38
C PRO A 192 11.78 1.32 -15.87
N PHE A 193 10.92 1.74 -16.79
CA PHE A 193 11.18 1.66 -18.22
C PHE A 193 12.31 2.59 -18.67
N LEU A 194 12.49 3.76 -18.04
CA LEU A 194 13.61 4.64 -18.36
C LEU A 194 14.94 4.01 -17.96
N TRP A 195 15.00 3.33 -16.81
CA TRP A 195 16.25 2.71 -16.35
C TRP A 195 16.56 1.39 -17.05
N TRP A 196 15.55 0.59 -17.37
CA TRP A 196 15.78 -0.74 -17.96
C TRP A 196 15.88 -0.75 -19.48
N MET A 197 15.06 0.05 -20.17
CA MET A 197 14.93 -0.04 -21.62
C MET A 197 15.96 0.80 -22.35
N ARG A 198 16.33 0.38 -23.56
CA ARG A 198 17.15 1.19 -24.47
C ARG A 198 16.29 2.25 -25.15
N VAL A 199 16.90 3.35 -25.59
CA VAL A 199 16.17 4.47 -26.22
C VAL A 199 15.27 4.01 -27.37
N ALA A 200 15.73 3.05 -28.18
CA ALA A 200 14.95 2.48 -29.27
C ALA A 200 13.75 1.63 -28.80
N GLU A 201 13.94 0.84 -27.75
CA GLU A 201 12.89 0.03 -27.12
C GLU A 201 11.83 0.93 -26.47
N LEU A 202 12.25 1.96 -25.71
CA LEU A 202 11.35 2.95 -25.11
C LEU A 202 10.52 3.66 -26.19
N ARG A 203 11.15 4.10 -27.28
CA ARG A 203 10.44 4.75 -28.39
C ARG A 203 9.39 3.84 -28.99
N ALA A 204 9.69 2.54 -29.13
CA ALA A 204 8.75 1.54 -29.63
C ALA A 204 7.59 1.30 -28.64
N LEU A 205 7.87 1.28 -27.34
CA LEU A 205 6.87 1.17 -26.27
C LEU A 205 5.93 2.38 -26.25
N LEU A 206 6.47 3.60 -26.37
CA LEU A 206 5.71 4.85 -26.31
C LEU A 206 4.90 5.12 -27.59
N ALA A 207 5.26 4.52 -28.73
CA ALA A 207 4.56 4.72 -30.01
C ALA A 207 3.02 4.56 -29.94
N PRO A 208 2.46 3.44 -29.44
CA PRO A 208 1.02 3.30 -29.30
C PRO A 208 0.41 4.28 -28.28
N VAL A 209 1.13 4.64 -27.21
CA VAL A 209 0.64 5.58 -26.18
C VAL A 209 0.53 6.99 -26.79
N VAL A 210 1.59 7.45 -27.46
CA VAL A 210 1.63 8.75 -28.14
C VAL A 210 0.61 8.80 -29.29
N ALA A 211 0.42 7.71 -30.05
CA ALA A 211 -0.64 7.63 -31.06
C ALA A 211 -2.05 7.86 -30.46
N GLY A 212 -2.23 7.52 -29.17
CA GLY A 212 -3.47 7.76 -28.42
C GLY A 212 -3.82 9.23 -28.19
N THR A 213 -2.89 10.16 -28.42
CA THR A 213 -3.16 11.62 -28.33
C THR A 213 -4.16 12.07 -29.39
N GLY A 214 -4.15 11.47 -30.59
CA GLY A 214 -5.10 11.76 -31.67
C GLY A 214 -6.55 11.49 -31.25
N PRO A 215 -6.92 10.26 -30.85
CA PRO A 215 -8.24 9.97 -30.30
C PRO A 215 -8.58 10.79 -29.05
N SER A 216 -7.59 11.11 -28.21
CA SER A 216 -7.79 11.93 -27.01
C SER A 216 -8.12 13.39 -27.33
N ALA A 217 -7.68 13.90 -28.48
CA ALA A 217 -8.04 15.23 -28.98
C ALA A 217 -9.46 15.27 -29.58
N HIS A 218 -10.09 14.12 -29.87
CA HIS A 218 -11.43 14.09 -30.42
C HIS A 218 -12.46 14.60 -29.38
N PRO A 219 -13.28 15.63 -29.71
CA PRO A 219 -14.14 16.30 -28.73
C PRO A 219 -15.15 15.36 -28.06
N ASP A 220 -15.76 14.45 -28.83
CA ASP A 220 -16.74 13.48 -28.30
C ASP A 220 -16.10 12.50 -27.29
N ILE A 221 -14.93 11.95 -27.60
CA ILE A 221 -14.20 10.99 -26.74
C ILE A 221 -13.72 11.71 -25.47
N ALA A 222 -13.13 12.90 -25.62
CA ALA A 222 -12.69 13.71 -24.50
C ALA A 222 -13.87 14.11 -23.58
N ALA A 223 -15.02 14.46 -24.16
CA ALA A 223 -16.23 14.77 -23.40
C ALA A 223 -16.79 13.54 -22.65
N ALA A 224 -16.78 12.37 -23.29
CA ALA A 224 -17.20 11.12 -22.66
C ALA A 224 -16.28 10.75 -21.48
N ARG A 225 -14.95 10.76 -21.66
CA ARG A 225 -13.98 10.49 -20.57
C ARG A 225 -14.14 11.46 -19.40
N ARG A 226 -14.25 12.78 -19.66
CA ARG A 226 -14.50 13.78 -18.61
C ARG A 226 -15.81 13.52 -17.88
N CYS A 227 -16.87 13.11 -18.59
CA CYS A 227 -18.14 12.73 -17.97
C CYS A 227 -17.95 11.56 -17.01
N VAL A 228 -17.33 10.46 -17.47
CA VAL A 228 -17.09 9.27 -16.64
C VAL A 228 -16.23 9.60 -15.42
N ARG A 229 -15.10 10.29 -15.60
CA ARG A 229 -14.23 10.73 -14.49
C ARG A 229 -14.96 11.62 -13.49
N SER A 230 -15.86 12.50 -13.94
CA SER A 230 -16.63 13.36 -13.02
C SER A 230 -17.69 12.58 -12.23
N LEU A 231 -18.27 11.53 -12.81
CA LEU A 231 -19.19 10.64 -12.11
C LEU A 231 -18.44 9.82 -11.06
N ASP A 232 -17.30 9.25 -11.43
CA ASP A 232 -16.42 8.50 -10.53
C ASP A 232 -15.94 9.35 -9.35
N ALA A 233 -15.48 10.57 -9.62
CA ALA A 233 -15.13 11.54 -8.59
C ALA A 233 -16.29 11.83 -7.61
N ALA A 234 -17.53 11.87 -8.10
CA ALA A 234 -18.70 12.10 -7.27
C ALA A 234 -19.02 10.89 -6.37
N VAL A 235 -18.77 9.66 -6.85
CA VAL A 235 -18.85 8.43 -6.06
C VAL A 235 -17.80 8.46 -4.95
N ALA A 236 -16.53 8.73 -5.28
CA ALA A 236 -15.45 8.83 -4.29
C ALA A 236 -15.75 9.89 -3.21
N ALA A 237 -16.30 11.05 -3.60
CA ALA A 237 -16.70 12.08 -2.64
C ALA A 237 -17.85 11.63 -1.72
N ALA A 238 -18.78 10.82 -2.22
CA ALA A 238 -19.88 10.26 -1.43
C ALA A 238 -19.39 9.19 -0.44
N ASP A 239 -18.44 8.35 -0.87
CA ASP A 239 -17.89 7.28 -0.04
C ASP A 239 -16.97 7.86 1.05
N HIS A 240 -16.18 8.90 0.74
CA HIS A 240 -15.43 9.65 1.74
C HIS A 240 -16.36 10.31 2.78
N ALA A 241 -17.47 10.90 2.34
CA ALA A 241 -18.47 11.45 3.26
C ALA A 241 -19.08 10.36 4.18
N ARG A 242 -19.30 9.15 3.65
CA ARG A 242 -19.77 8.00 4.45
C ARG A 242 -18.75 7.58 5.51
N ALA A 243 -17.46 7.51 5.16
CA ALA A 243 -16.40 7.14 6.09
C ALA A 243 -16.25 8.17 7.22
N THR A 244 -16.35 9.47 6.92
CA THR A 244 -16.27 10.53 7.94
C THR A 244 -17.47 10.58 8.89
N ALA A 245 -18.64 10.10 8.46
CA ALA A 245 -19.86 10.11 9.27
C ALA A 245 -19.89 9.05 10.40
N GLY A 246 -18.98 8.06 10.37
CA GLY A 246 -18.85 7.05 11.42
C GLY A 246 -17.98 7.47 12.61
N ARG A 247 -17.44 8.71 12.63
CA ARG A 247 -16.59 9.20 13.72
C ARG A 247 -17.45 9.90 14.79
N PRO A 248 -17.25 9.60 16.09
CA PRO A 248 -18.08 10.13 17.18
C PRO A 248 -17.98 11.65 17.38
N ASP A 249 -16.98 12.33 16.79
CA ASP A 249 -16.75 13.77 16.96
C ASP A 249 -17.37 14.66 15.85
N GLY A 250 -18.17 14.09 14.93
CA GLY A 250 -18.75 14.81 13.80
C GLY A 250 -20.05 15.55 14.11
N GLY A 251 -19.98 16.86 14.36
CA GLY A 251 -21.15 17.77 14.44
C GLY A 251 -22.01 17.81 13.15
N PRO A 252 -23.16 18.53 13.16
CA PRO A 252 -24.30 18.28 12.29
C PRO A 252 -24.00 18.57 10.80
N GLY A 253 -23.78 17.50 10.04
CA GLY A 253 -23.65 17.51 8.57
C GLY A 253 -24.63 16.59 7.85
N THR A 254 -25.72 16.15 8.50
CA THR A 254 -26.66 15.12 7.99
C THR A 254 -27.21 15.43 6.60
N VAL A 255 -27.60 16.70 6.35
CA VAL A 255 -28.16 17.11 5.05
C VAL A 255 -27.11 17.08 3.94
N ARG A 256 -25.90 17.61 4.19
CA ARG A 256 -24.80 17.57 3.19
C ARG A 256 -24.38 16.13 2.91
N GLY A 257 -24.28 15.30 3.95
CA GLY A 257 -24.02 13.87 3.82
C GLY A 257 -25.10 13.16 3.01
N ALA A 258 -26.39 13.43 3.28
CA ALA A 258 -27.51 12.86 2.52
C ALA A 258 -27.48 13.28 1.04
N VAL A 259 -27.22 14.57 0.74
CA VAL A 259 -27.08 15.07 -0.63
C VAL A 259 -25.92 14.40 -1.36
N LEU A 260 -24.75 14.25 -0.71
CA LEU A 260 -23.60 13.56 -1.30
C LEU A 260 -23.89 12.08 -1.54
N ARG A 261 -24.56 11.40 -0.61
CA ARG A 261 -24.96 9.99 -0.77
C ARG A 261 -25.95 9.79 -1.91
N PHE A 262 -26.95 10.68 -2.03
CA PHE A 262 -27.92 10.65 -3.11
C PHE A 262 -27.25 10.92 -4.47
N ALA A 263 -26.39 11.94 -4.54
CA ALA A 263 -25.60 12.23 -5.75
C ALA A 263 -24.69 11.05 -6.14
N GLY A 264 -24.03 10.41 -5.16
CA GLY A 264 -23.21 9.22 -5.38
C GLY A 264 -24.04 8.01 -5.84
N TRP A 265 -25.27 7.84 -5.34
CA TRP A 265 -26.19 6.82 -5.83
C TRP A 265 -26.57 7.04 -7.30
N ILE A 266 -26.95 8.28 -7.68
CA ILE A 266 -27.22 8.61 -9.09
C ILE A 266 -25.98 8.38 -9.96
N ALA A 267 -24.80 8.83 -9.49
CA ALA A 267 -23.56 8.66 -10.23
C ALA A 267 -23.21 7.19 -10.46
N ARG A 268 -23.40 6.31 -9.45
CA ARG A 268 -23.24 4.85 -9.60
C ARG A 268 -24.20 4.27 -10.63
N GLN A 269 -25.46 4.67 -10.63
CA GLN A 269 -26.42 4.20 -11.63
C GLN A 269 -26.00 4.62 -13.05
N MET A 270 -25.57 5.87 -13.22
CA MET A 270 -25.05 6.35 -14.50
C MET A 270 -23.78 5.61 -14.94
N LEU A 271 -22.85 5.36 -14.01
CA LEU A 271 -21.63 4.61 -14.30
C LEU A 271 -21.92 3.17 -14.73
N ARG A 272 -22.86 2.49 -14.07
CA ARG A 272 -23.31 1.14 -14.48
C ARG A 272 -23.85 1.12 -15.91
N SER A 273 -24.67 2.11 -16.27
CA SER A 273 -25.20 2.24 -17.64
C SER A 273 -24.13 2.64 -18.66
N CYS A 274 -23.15 3.46 -18.27
CA CYS A 274 -22.06 3.90 -19.15
C CYS A 274 -20.93 2.86 -19.29
N GLY A 275 -20.79 1.93 -18.35
CA GLY A 275 -19.66 1.01 -18.22
C GLY A 275 -19.35 0.22 -19.50
N PRO A 276 -20.31 -0.53 -20.08
CA PRO A 276 -20.08 -1.30 -21.31
C PRO A 276 -19.62 -0.43 -22.47
N HIS A 277 -20.23 0.74 -22.65
CA HIS A 277 -19.85 1.67 -23.72
C HIS A 277 -18.49 2.31 -23.47
N THR A 278 -18.13 2.57 -22.22
CA THR A 278 -16.82 3.11 -21.87
C THR A 278 -15.73 2.08 -22.18
N ALA A 279 -15.93 0.81 -21.81
CA ALA A 279 -14.98 -0.26 -22.10
C ALA A 279 -14.77 -0.47 -23.61
N GLU A 280 -15.84 -0.49 -24.40
CA GLU A 280 -15.73 -0.59 -25.87
C GLU A 280 -15.11 0.66 -26.51
N MET A 281 -15.43 1.85 -25.99
CA MET A 281 -14.80 3.10 -26.42
C MET A 281 -13.29 3.04 -26.21
N GLU A 282 -12.83 2.67 -25.01
CA GLU A 282 -11.40 2.60 -24.68
C GLU A 282 -10.68 1.50 -25.48
N ARG A 283 -11.32 0.33 -25.66
CA ARG A 283 -10.79 -0.73 -26.54
C ARG A 283 -10.65 -0.27 -27.98
N GLY A 284 -11.65 0.45 -28.50
CA GLY A 284 -11.60 1.05 -29.84
C GLY A 284 -10.52 2.12 -29.99
N VAL A 285 -10.32 2.96 -28.96
CA VAL A 285 -9.22 3.95 -28.93
C VAL A 285 -7.86 3.27 -28.93
N ALA A 286 -7.68 2.27 -28.07
CA ALA A 286 -6.44 1.50 -27.98
C ALA A 286 -6.14 0.78 -29.30
N ALA A 287 -7.14 0.15 -29.93
CA ALA A 287 -6.99 -0.50 -31.23
C ALA A 287 -6.58 0.49 -32.32
N ALA A 288 -7.21 1.67 -32.39
CA ALA A 288 -6.87 2.70 -33.36
C ALA A 288 -5.48 3.31 -33.13
N ALA A 289 -5.08 3.48 -31.87
CA ALA A 289 -3.74 3.95 -31.51
C ALA A 289 -2.67 2.91 -31.85
N ALA A 290 -2.91 1.64 -31.52
CA ALA A 290 -2.04 0.53 -31.86
C ALA A 290 -1.89 0.36 -33.37
N ASP A 291 -2.99 0.46 -34.14
CA ASP A 291 -2.99 0.38 -35.60
C ASP A 291 -2.14 1.49 -36.24
N ARG A 292 -2.33 2.73 -35.79
CA ARG A 292 -1.51 3.87 -36.23
C ARG A 292 -0.03 3.69 -35.88
N ALA A 293 0.29 3.10 -34.73
CA ALA A 293 1.66 2.81 -34.32
C ALA A 293 2.28 1.59 -35.03
N LYS A 294 1.51 0.78 -35.78
CA LYS A 294 2.03 -0.45 -36.42
C LYS A 294 3.18 -0.18 -37.39
N SER A 295 3.11 0.95 -38.10
CA SER A 295 4.12 1.38 -39.08
C SER A 295 5.44 1.79 -38.44
N THR A 296 5.45 2.08 -37.13
CA THR A 296 6.66 2.42 -36.38
C THR A 296 7.25 1.14 -35.79
N ASP A 297 8.33 0.66 -36.40
CA ASP A 297 9.28 -0.30 -35.84
C ASP A 297 8.69 -1.59 -35.24
N ARG A 298 7.96 -2.35 -36.06
CA ARG A 298 7.31 -3.62 -35.70
C ARG A 298 8.20 -4.61 -34.94
N ARG A 299 9.49 -4.74 -35.32
CA ARG A 299 10.44 -5.66 -34.65
C ARG A 299 10.79 -5.18 -33.24
N LEU A 300 11.14 -3.90 -33.07
CA LEU A 300 11.46 -3.31 -31.77
C LEU A 300 10.27 -3.35 -30.80
N ARG A 301 9.04 -3.34 -31.29
CA ARG A 301 7.86 -3.49 -30.42
C ARG A 301 7.73 -4.86 -29.78
N THR A 302 8.06 -5.94 -30.49
CA THR A 302 8.02 -7.28 -29.88
C THR A 302 9.06 -7.38 -28.78
N THR A 303 10.31 -6.95 -29.06
CA THR A 303 11.39 -6.89 -28.07
C THR A 303 11.01 -6.01 -26.88
N ALA A 304 10.46 -4.81 -27.12
CA ALA A 304 10.00 -3.93 -26.06
C ALA A 304 8.94 -4.60 -25.16
N GLN A 305 8.00 -5.36 -25.73
CA GLN A 305 6.96 -6.04 -24.96
C GLN A 305 7.53 -7.17 -24.08
N GLU A 306 8.52 -7.92 -24.56
CA GLU A 306 9.24 -8.91 -23.77
C GLU A 306 9.99 -8.25 -22.59
N GLN A 307 10.62 -7.09 -22.86
CA GLN A 307 11.30 -6.33 -21.82
C GLN A 307 10.34 -5.74 -20.77
N VAL A 308 9.08 -5.44 -21.13
CA VAL A 308 8.06 -5.02 -20.14
C VAL A 308 7.76 -6.14 -19.15
N GLY A 309 7.55 -7.37 -19.64
CA GLY A 309 7.29 -8.52 -18.76
C GLY A 309 8.44 -8.79 -17.81
N LEU A 310 9.68 -8.70 -18.32
CA LEU A 310 10.88 -8.82 -17.50
C LEU A 310 10.99 -7.68 -16.47
N ALA A 311 10.76 -6.43 -16.88
CA ALA A 311 10.79 -5.27 -15.99
C ALA A 311 9.78 -5.40 -14.84
N TYR A 312 8.57 -5.89 -15.12
CA TYR A 312 7.57 -6.19 -14.09
C TYR A 312 8.07 -7.22 -13.08
N ALA A 313 8.64 -8.33 -13.54
CA ALA A 313 9.15 -9.37 -12.66
C ALA A 313 10.30 -8.88 -11.76
N GLY A 314 11.22 -8.08 -12.30
CA GLY A 314 12.31 -7.48 -11.52
C GLY A 314 11.81 -6.43 -10.54
N TRP A 315 10.88 -5.57 -10.97
CA TRP A 315 10.25 -4.54 -10.15
C TRP A 315 9.53 -5.15 -8.95
N ASP A 316 8.68 -6.16 -9.17
CA ASP A 316 7.93 -6.83 -8.12
C ASP A 316 8.84 -7.48 -7.07
N ARG A 317 9.88 -8.19 -7.52
CA ARG A 317 10.90 -8.77 -6.63
C ARG A 317 11.64 -7.70 -5.84
N LEU A 318 12.05 -6.62 -6.49
CA LEU A 318 12.72 -5.50 -5.82
C LEU A 318 11.82 -4.87 -4.76
N LEU A 319 10.55 -4.61 -5.09
CA LEU A 319 9.60 -4.03 -4.14
C LEU A 319 9.38 -4.94 -2.94
N THR A 320 9.17 -6.24 -3.17
CA THR A 320 8.81 -7.20 -2.12
C THR A 320 10.00 -7.62 -1.28
N ARG A 321 11.16 -7.87 -1.89
CA ARG A 321 12.35 -8.42 -1.22
C ARG A 321 13.32 -7.37 -0.70
N VAL A 322 13.28 -6.15 -1.24
CA VAL A 322 14.27 -5.10 -0.92
C VAL A 322 13.58 -3.83 -0.44
N ALA A 323 12.69 -3.21 -1.22
CA ALA A 323 12.11 -1.93 -0.83
C ALA A 323 11.22 -2.02 0.42
N LEU A 324 10.37 -3.06 0.50
CA LEU A 324 9.43 -3.26 1.60
C LEU A 324 10.12 -3.41 2.98
N PRO A 325 11.19 -4.21 3.14
CA PRO A 325 11.99 -4.21 4.38
C PRO A 325 12.45 -2.81 4.80
N ALA A 326 12.98 -2.00 3.88
CA ALA A 326 13.40 -0.63 4.18
C ALA A 326 12.21 0.22 4.65
N TRP A 327 11.10 0.17 3.92
CA TRP A 327 9.90 0.96 4.21
C TRP A 327 9.33 0.68 5.60
N ARG A 328 9.29 -0.59 6.02
CA ARG A 328 8.85 -1.00 7.37
C ARG A 328 9.70 -0.37 8.49
N THR A 329 10.95 -0.02 8.21
CA THR A 329 11.85 0.65 9.17
C THR A 329 11.78 2.19 9.11
N GLY A 330 10.87 2.77 8.33
CA GLY A 330 10.77 4.23 8.11
C GLY A 330 11.85 4.78 7.18
N ARG A 331 12.54 3.90 6.44
CA ARG A 331 13.61 4.23 5.52
C ARG A 331 13.21 3.94 4.09
N TRP A 332 13.87 4.55 3.11
CA TRP A 332 13.61 4.29 1.69
C TRP A 332 14.91 4.33 0.88
N PRO A 333 15.12 3.40 -0.07
CA PRO A 333 16.28 3.45 -0.95
C PRO A 333 16.22 4.69 -1.85
N SER A 334 17.27 5.51 -1.89
CA SER A 334 17.27 6.77 -2.66
C SER A 334 17.38 6.59 -4.19
N ARG A 335 17.65 5.36 -4.62
CA ARG A 335 17.98 4.99 -6.01
C ARG A 335 17.24 3.71 -6.42
N LEU A 336 15.93 3.69 -6.24
CA LEU A 336 15.10 2.50 -6.43
C LEU A 336 15.18 2.00 -7.88
N ASP A 337 15.08 2.88 -8.88
CA ASP A 337 15.12 2.49 -10.29
C ASP A 337 16.51 1.96 -10.68
N ALA A 338 17.59 2.51 -10.11
CA ALA A 338 18.92 1.91 -10.26
C ALA A 338 18.97 0.47 -9.69
N GLY A 339 18.27 0.23 -8.57
CA GLY A 339 18.12 -1.10 -7.99
C GLY A 339 17.40 -2.09 -8.90
N VAL A 340 16.45 -1.62 -9.72
CA VAL A 340 15.76 -2.45 -10.73
C VAL A 340 16.76 -2.99 -11.75
N VAL A 341 17.68 -2.14 -12.21
CA VAL A 341 18.72 -2.55 -13.16
C VAL A 341 19.61 -3.63 -12.55
N SER A 342 20.00 -3.48 -11.29
CA SER A 342 20.79 -4.48 -10.56
C SER A 342 20.03 -5.80 -10.40
N ALA A 343 18.76 -5.76 -10.02
CA ALA A 343 17.90 -6.94 -9.90
C ALA A 343 17.72 -7.67 -11.22
N LEU A 344 17.47 -6.95 -12.31
CA LEU A 344 17.28 -7.55 -13.63
C LEU A 344 18.57 -8.08 -14.23
N THR A 345 19.71 -7.44 -13.93
CA THR A 345 21.03 -7.96 -14.30
C THR A 345 21.32 -9.27 -13.57
N GLU A 346 21.00 -9.35 -12.28
CA GLU A 346 21.11 -10.58 -11.49
C GLU A 346 20.18 -11.69 -12.01
N LEU A 347 18.92 -11.36 -12.31
CA LEU A 347 17.95 -12.29 -12.87
C LEU A 347 18.42 -12.85 -14.22
N SER A 348 18.91 -11.98 -15.11
CA SER A 348 19.44 -12.39 -16.41
C SER A 348 20.65 -13.32 -16.28
N ARG A 349 21.53 -13.08 -15.30
CA ARG A 349 22.68 -13.96 -15.02
C ARG A 349 22.24 -15.34 -14.55
N ARG A 350 21.26 -15.44 -13.65
CA ARG A 350 20.79 -16.71 -13.08
C ARG A 350 20.01 -17.55 -14.09
N ASP A 351 19.09 -16.91 -14.79
CA ASP A 351 18.18 -17.60 -15.71
C ASP A 351 18.78 -17.74 -17.13
N ARG A 352 20.02 -17.28 -17.36
CA ARG A 352 20.72 -17.28 -18.65
C ARG A 352 19.84 -16.75 -19.79
N LEU A 353 19.06 -15.69 -19.50
CA LEU A 353 17.92 -15.28 -20.34
C LEU A 353 18.27 -14.75 -21.73
N ALA A 354 19.54 -14.62 -22.13
CA ALA A 354 19.90 -14.33 -23.52
C ALA A 354 21.39 -14.61 -23.84
N GLU A 355 21.64 -15.19 -25.02
CA GLU A 355 22.85 -14.87 -25.80
C GLU A 355 22.78 -13.36 -26.17
N ASP A 356 23.90 -12.62 -26.13
CA ASP A 356 23.99 -11.16 -26.40
C ASP A 356 23.51 -10.16 -25.32
N PHE A 357 23.20 -10.59 -24.08
CA PHE A 357 22.82 -9.66 -22.99
C PHE A 357 23.87 -8.56 -22.72
N SER A 358 25.16 -8.91 -22.76
CA SER A 358 26.26 -7.97 -22.59
C SER A 358 26.33 -6.91 -23.68
N ALA A 359 25.95 -7.25 -24.92
CA ALA A 359 25.90 -6.30 -26.03
C ALA A 359 24.78 -5.27 -25.81
N ARG A 360 23.61 -5.70 -25.33
CA ARG A 360 22.48 -4.82 -24.98
C ARG A 360 22.81 -3.86 -23.85
N LEU A 361 23.55 -4.29 -22.82
CA LEU A 361 23.95 -3.41 -21.72
C LEU A 361 24.84 -2.24 -22.18
N GLY A 362 25.59 -2.42 -23.28
CA GLY A 362 26.40 -1.35 -23.87
C GLY A 362 25.62 -0.33 -24.70
N GLU A 363 24.35 -0.59 -25.02
CA GLU A 363 23.49 0.37 -25.70
C GLU A 363 22.98 1.45 -24.74
N ARG A 364 22.79 2.66 -25.26
CA ARG A 364 22.34 3.83 -24.48
C ARG A 364 21.00 3.56 -23.78
N PRO A 365 20.94 3.55 -22.43
CA PRO A 365 19.70 3.40 -21.68
C PRO A 365 18.81 4.65 -21.85
N ALA A 366 17.51 4.50 -21.63
CA ALA A 366 16.55 5.57 -21.76
C ALA A 366 16.68 6.67 -20.68
N CYS A 367 17.23 6.35 -19.51
CA CYS A 367 17.45 7.32 -18.43
C CYS A 367 18.49 8.38 -18.80
N ASP A 368 19.38 8.10 -19.76
CA ASP A 368 20.30 9.08 -20.34
C ASP A 368 19.59 10.20 -21.13
N LEU A 369 18.28 10.10 -21.37
CA LEU A 369 17.47 11.18 -21.94
C LEU A 369 17.12 12.26 -20.90
N LEU A 370 17.43 12.02 -19.63
CA LEU A 370 17.30 12.96 -18.51
C LEU A 370 18.67 13.63 -18.24
N GLU A 371 18.66 14.91 -17.88
CA GLU A 371 19.89 15.64 -17.50
C GLU A 371 20.42 15.16 -16.15
N GLU A 372 19.54 14.95 -15.18
CA GLU A 372 19.87 14.52 -13.82
C GLU A 372 19.04 13.27 -13.47
N PRO A 373 19.39 12.08 -14.00
CA PRO A 373 18.62 10.86 -13.74
C PRO A 373 18.60 10.52 -12.23
N GLY A 374 19.68 10.79 -11.51
CA GLY A 374 19.75 10.53 -10.07
C GLY A 374 18.68 11.28 -9.26
N SER A 375 18.61 12.61 -9.34
CA SER A 375 17.60 13.38 -8.58
C SER A 375 16.17 12.99 -8.95
N MET A 376 15.96 12.53 -10.19
CA MET A 376 14.68 12.01 -10.65
C MET A 376 14.34 10.68 -9.95
N ASP A 377 15.27 9.72 -9.95
CA ASP A 377 15.13 8.44 -9.23
C ASP A 377 14.84 8.66 -7.74
N GLU A 378 15.54 9.60 -7.11
CA GLU A 378 15.33 9.97 -5.71
C GLU A 378 13.90 10.47 -5.44
N SER A 379 13.39 11.32 -6.32
CA SER A 379 12.00 11.83 -6.23
C SER A 379 10.96 10.74 -6.45
N ILE A 380 11.21 9.83 -7.39
CA ILE A 380 10.34 8.69 -7.71
C ILE A 380 10.35 7.68 -6.57
N SER A 381 11.52 7.37 -6.03
CA SER A 381 11.72 6.41 -4.94
C SER A 381 10.98 6.85 -3.68
N LEU A 382 11.02 8.14 -3.32
CA LEU A 382 10.23 8.68 -2.21
C LEU A 382 8.73 8.63 -2.52
N LEU A 383 8.33 8.90 -3.77
CA LEU A 383 6.94 8.78 -4.20
C LEU A 383 6.46 7.32 -4.11
N ALA A 384 7.28 6.34 -4.50
CA ALA A 384 7.00 4.91 -4.39
C ALA A 384 6.76 4.52 -2.92
N ALA A 385 7.64 4.95 -2.00
CA ALA A 385 7.47 4.70 -0.57
C ALA A 385 6.12 5.23 -0.05
N ARG A 386 5.75 6.46 -0.43
CA ARG A 386 4.47 7.06 -0.03
C ARG A 386 3.25 6.38 -0.66
N LEU A 387 3.35 5.95 -1.91
CA LEU A 387 2.26 5.32 -2.65
C LEU A 387 2.00 3.89 -2.17
N PHE A 388 3.06 3.09 -2.02
CA PHE A 388 2.95 1.67 -1.71
C PHE A 388 2.96 1.36 -0.21
N HIS A 389 3.56 2.23 0.62
CA HIS A 389 3.65 2.01 2.07
C HIS A 389 2.90 3.06 2.92
N GLY A 390 2.79 4.30 2.45
CA GLY A 390 2.15 5.41 3.19
C GLY A 390 3.16 6.31 3.91
N GLU A 391 2.73 7.08 4.90
CA GLU A 391 3.64 7.91 5.71
C GLU A 391 4.16 7.10 6.93
N PRO A 392 5.45 7.21 7.30
CA PRO A 392 5.99 6.52 8.46
C PRO A 392 5.32 7.05 9.73
N ARG A 393 4.99 6.17 10.65
CA ARG A 393 4.43 6.57 11.95
C ARG A 393 5.59 6.74 12.94
N SER A 394 5.72 7.92 13.51
CA SER A 394 6.69 8.19 14.58
C SER A 394 6.24 7.54 15.88
N HIS A 395 6.96 6.53 16.38
CA HIS A 395 6.88 6.10 17.78
C HIS A 395 7.84 6.96 18.60
N GLY A 396 7.33 8.06 19.18
CA GLY A 396 8.11 8.96 20.05
C GLY A 396 7.88 10.44 19.77
N ALA A 397 8.20 11.29 20.74
CA ALA A 397 7.96 12.73 20.73
C ALA A 397 8.83 13.54 19.73
N GLU A 398 9.67 12.88 18.94
CA GLU A 398 10.41 13.48 17.83
C GLU A 398 9.98 12.81 16.51
N GLY A 399 9.16 13.54 15.74
CA GLY A 399 8.62 13.08 14.47
C GLY A 399 9.69 12.98 13.38
N GLY A 400 10.35 11.83 13.28
CA GLY A 400 11.21 11.51 12.14
C GLY A 400 10.37 11.13 10.92
N GLY A 401 10.42 11.93 9.86
CA GLY A 401 9.87 11.56 8.55
C GLY A 401 10.73 10.50 7.83
N TRP A 402 10.38 10.19 6.59
CA TRP A 402 11.14 9.29 5.71
C TRP A 402 12.65 9.59 5.67
N ALA A 403 13.49 8.60 5.99
CA ALA A 403 14.95 8.73 5.91
C ALA A 403 15.53 8.01 4.66
N PRO A 404 16.29 8.71 3.79
CA PRO A 404 16.89 8.09 2.61
C PRO A 404 18.01 7.13 3.01
N VAL A 405 18.24 6.09 2.19
CA VAL A 405 19.32 5.12 2.33
C VAL A 405 19.99 4.90 0.97
N ASP A 406 21.32 4.97 0.95
CA ASP A 406 22.11 4.58 -0.23
C ASP A 406 22.33 3.06 -0.25
N TRP A 407 22.48 2.48 -1.45
CA TRP A 407 22.67 1.03 -1.61
C TRP A 407 23.91 0.49 -0.91
N ALA A 408 24.99 1.29 -0.78
CA ALA A 408 26.18 0.88 -0.04
C ALA A 408 25.92 0.72 1.47
N GLN A 409 24.97 1.50 2.01
CA GLN A 409 24.62 1.50 3.43
C GLN A 409 23.43 0.61 3.75
N TYR A 410 22.72 0.13 2.72
CA TYR A 410 21.50 -0.68 2.86
C TYR A 410 21.67 -1.90 3.78
N PRO A 411 22.76 -2.70 3.69
CA PRO A 411 22.91 -3.86 4.57
C PRO A 411 23.02 -3.48 6.05
N GLU A 412 23.72 -2.39 6.37
CA GLU A 412 23.89 -1.95 7.76
C GLU A 412 22.65 -1.21 8.28
N GLU A 413 22.05 -0.33 7.48
CA GLU A 413 20.97 0.55 7.95
C GLU A 413 19.59 -0.10 7.91
N VAL A 414 19.40 -1.12 7.07
CA VAL A 414 18.13 -1.84 6.89
C VAL A 414 18.25 -3.29 7.33
N VAL A 415 19.16 -4.07 6.74
CA VAL A 415 19.20 -5.53 6.99
C VAL A 415 19.54 -5.84 8.45
N ASP A 416 20.65 -5.31 8.97
CA ASP A 416 21.04 -5.49 10.37
C ASP A 416 19.95 -4.98 11.33
N ARG A 417 19.35 -3.82 11.04
CA ARG A 417 18.27 -3.26 11.85
C ARG A 417 17.01 -4.14 11.87
N VAL A 418 16.60 -4.67 10.72
CA VAL A 418 15.46 -5.60 10.62
C VAL A 418 15.78 -6.85 11.44
N TRP A 419 16.94 -7.46 11.23
CA TRP A 419 17.32 -8.66 11.99
C TRP A 419 17.34 -8.43 13.50
N ARG A 420 17.94 -7.33 13.97
CA ARG A 420 17.95 -7.01 15.40
C ARG A 420 16.55 -6.75 15.95
N THR A 421 15.68 -6.11 15.17
CA THR A 421 14.28 -5.84 15.59
C THR A 421 13.48 -7.14 15.70
N GLU A 422 13.55 -8.02 14.70
CA GLU A 422 12.86 -9.31 14.74
C GLU A 422 13.44 -10.23 15.83
N ALA A 423 14.77 -10.22 16.05
CA ALA A 423 15.40 -10.92 17.16
C ALA A 423 14.93 -10.37 18.52
N SER A 424 14.79 -9.05 18.67
CA SER A 424 14.27 -8.44 19.90
C SER A 424 12.84 -8.90 20.18
N ARG A 425 11.97 -8.91 19.15
CA ARG A 425 10.60 -9.45 19.24
C ARG A 425 10.57 -10.92 19.65
N LEU A 426 11.51 -11.73 19.17
CA LEU A 426 11.62 -13.13 19.57
C LEU A 426 11.91 -13.26 21.07
N PHE A 427 12.90 -12.52 21.55
CA PHE A 427 13.30 -12.58 22.96
C PHE A 427 12.22 -11.99 23.87
N ASP A 428 11.54 -10.93 23.47
CA ASP A 428 10.37 -10.40 24.20
C ASP A 428 9.24 -11.43 24.29
N ALA A 429 8.98 -12.17 23.21
CA ALA A 429 7.98 -13.23 23.18
C ALA A 429 8.38 -14.44 24.06
N LEU A 430 9.67 -14.80 24.08
CA LEU A 430 10.22 -15.82 24.96
C LEU A 430 10.14 -15.42 26.43
N ASP A 431 10.52 -14.19 26.77
CA ASP A 431 10.43 -13.64 28.13
C ASP A 431 8.97 -13.63 28.62
N ALA A 432 8.03 -13.18 27.79
CA ALA A 432 6.61 -13.19 28.12
C ALA A 432 6.03 -14.60 28.27
N TYR A 433 6.53 -15.57 27.49
CA TYR A 433 6.12 -16.96 27.59
C TYR A 433 6.65 -17.61 28.85
N GLU A 434 7.93 -17.44 29.18
CA GLU A 434 8.54 -17.95 30.41
C GLU A 434 7.93 -17.34 31.66
N ALA A 435 7.54 -16.06 31.63
CA ALA A 435 6.77 -15.44 32.71
C ALA A 435 5.40 -16.10 32.92
N SER A 436 4.71 -16.46 31.83
CA SER A 436 3.40 -17.15 31.91
C SER A 436 3.56 -18.57 32.49
N ASP A 437 4.59 -19.29 32.04
CA ASP A 437 4.92 -20.65 32.50
C ASP A 437 5.28 -20.68 33.99
N ALA A 438 5.99 -19.65 34.46
CA ALA A 438 6.30 -19.48 35.89
C ALA A 438 5.05 -19.17 36.72
N ASP A 439 4.16 -18.28 36.24
CA ASP A 439 2.90 -17.95 36.90
C ASP A 439 1.99 -19.20 37.04
N ASP A 440 1.87 -20.02 35.99
CA ASP A 440 1.11 -21.27 35.99
C ASP A 440 1.71 -22.30 36.97
N ALA A 441 3.03 -22.41 37.04
CA ALA A 441 3.72 -23.28 38.01
C ALA A 441 3.47 -22.83 39.46
N THR A 442 3.52 -21.52 39.76
CA THR A 442 3.19 -21.00 41.10
C THR A 442 1.71 -21.10 41.44
N GLY A 443 0.81 -20.91 40.48
CA GLY A 443 -0.64 -21.08 40.66
C GLY A 443 -1.03 -22.52 40.96
N SER A 444 -0.36 -23.49 40.34
CA SER A 444 -0.55 -24.93 40.61
C SER A 444 -0.08 -25.33 42.02
N THR A 445 0.99 -24.71 42.53
CA THR A 445 1.45 -24.94 43.92
C THR A 445 0.58 -24.30 45.00
N ALA A 446 -0.28 -23.32 44.68
CA ALA A 446 -1.23 -22.71 45.62
C ALA A 446 -2.57 -23.47 45.72
N GLY A 447 -2.81 -24.47 44.87
CA GLY A 447 -4.05 -25.27 44.83
C GLY A 447 -4.14 -26.42 45.84
N THR A 448 -3.09 -26.72 46.61
CA THR A 448 -3.10 -27.79 47.62
C THR A 448 -3.33 -27.23 49.03
N GLY A 449 -4.46 -26.54 49.23
CA GLY A 449 -4.80 -26.05 50.56
C GLY A 449 -6.04 -25.19 50.64
N SER A 450 -7.23 -25.76 50.37
CA SER A 450 -8.44 -25.52 51.16
C SER A 450 -9.63 -26.26 50.57
N THR A 451 -9.95 -27.43 51.11
CA THR A 451 -11.28 -28.03 51.02
C THR A 451 -12.09 -27.54 52.21
N GLY A 452 -13.18 -26.80 51.92
CA GLY A 452 -14.29 -26.62 52.85
C GLY A 452 -14.89 -25.22 52.84
N ASN A 453 -15.82 -24.93 51.92
CA ASN A 453 -17.25 -24.88 52.25
C ASN A 453 -18.09 -24.46 51.04
N THR A 454 -19.05 -25.31 50.72
CA THR A 454 -20.15 -25.17 49.76
C THR A 454 -21.16 -24.07 50.14
N GLY A 455 -21.59 -23.28 49.16
CA GLY A 455 -23.03 -23.03 48.93
C GLY A 455 -23.63 -21.65 49.22
N ASN A 456 -23.86 -20.91 48.11
CA ASN A 456 -25.10 -20.22 47.75
C ASN A 456 -25.38 -18.76 48.22
N THR A 457 -26.05 -18.03 47.31
CA THR A 457 -26.75 -16.73 47.34
C THR A 457 -25.86 -15.50 47.11
N GLY A 458 -26.15 -14.53 46.24
CA GLY A 458 -27.29 -14.27 45.37
C GLY A 458 -27.11 -12.91 44.66
N LEU A 459 -27.89 -12.73 43.59
CA LEU A 459 -28.25 -11.53 42.81
C LEU A 459 -27.97 -10.11 43.36
N GLY A 460 -27.72 -9.18 42.42
CA GLY A 460 -28.18 -7.78 42.46
C GLY A 460 -27.06 -6.74 42.61
N ALA A 461 -26.70 -5.99 41.57
CA ALA A 461 -27.33 -4.74 41.10
C ALA A 461 -26.79 -3.46 41.77
N THR A 462 -26.08 -2.66 40.95
CA THR A 462 -26.14 -1.19 40.78
C THR A 462 -26.22 -0.21 41.96
N THR A 463 -25.62 0.97 41.71
CA THR A 463 -25.74 2.28 42.42
C THR A 463 -24.99 2.33 43.76
N GLY A 464 -24.26 3.38 44.14
CA GLY A 464 -24.12 4.74 43.65
C GLY A 464 -23.86 5.63 44.88
N ALA A 465 -23.01 6.64 44.69
CA ALA A 465 -23.02 7.91 45.42
C ALA A 465 -22.65 7.95 46.94
N ASP A 466 -21.54 8.67 47.17
CA ASP A 466 -21.44 9.90 47.98
C ASP A 466 -21.13 9.89 49.50
N SER A 467 -20.20 10.79 49.81
CA SER A 467 -20.12 11.71 50.96
C SER A 467 -19.57 11.30 52.35
N SER A 468 -18.50 12.05 52.69
CA SER A 468 -18.19 12.76 53.95
C SER A 468 -17.92 11.99 55.26
N ASP A 469 -16.72 12.16 55.83
CA ASP A 469 -16.52 13.15 56.91
C ASP A 469 -15.03 13.39 57.26
N GLY A 470 -14.69 14.66 57.53
CA GLY A 470 -13.44 15.09 58.19
C GLY A 470 -13.56 15.01 59.73
N PRO A 471 -12.56 15.46 60.54
CA PRO A 471 -11.91 16.79 60.51
C PRO A 471 -10.38 16.71 60.75
N GLY A 472 -9.51 17.74 60.79
CA GLY A 472 -9.57 19.20 60.73
C GLY A 472 -8.18 19.78 61.12
N GLY A 473 -7.92 21.05 60.75
CA GLY A 473 -6.81 21.90 61.27
C GLY A 473 -5.63 22.14 60.29
N SER A 474 -5.68 23.19 59.46
CA SER A 474 -4.99 24.51 59.63
C SER A 474 -3.46 24.42 59.58
N THR A 475 -2.65 25.20 58.84
CA THR A 475 -2.74 26.57 58.33
C THR A 475 -1.45 26.83 57.51
N GLY A 476 -1.44 27.79 56.57
CA GLY A 476 -0.22 28.59 56.30
C GLY A 476 0.35 28.64 54.87
N ILE A 477 -0.35 29.37 53.99
CA ILE A 477 0.10 30.38 53.01
C ILE A 477 1.63 30.58 52.82
N GLY A 478 2.08 30.63 51.55
CA GLY A 478 3.34 31.31 51.19
C GLY A 478 3.80 31.09 49.75
N ALA A 479 3.26 31.87 48.80
CA ALA A 479 3.80 32.03 47.44
C ALA A 479 5.08 32.88 47.46
N VAL A 480 6.04 32.66 46.53
CA VAL A 480 6.68 33.73 45.76
C VAL A 480 7.55 33.18 44.61
N SER A 481 7.49 33.93 43.50
CA SER A 481 8.24 33.83 42.24
C SER A 481 9.71 34.25 42.35
N THR A 482 10.52 33.92 41.34
CA THR A 482 11.43 34.80 40.52
C THR A 482 12.52 33.93 39.86
N THR A 483 12.73 33.90 38.53
CA THR A 483 13.29 34.86 37.53
C THR A 483 14.83 34.85 37.41
N GLY A 484 15.32 34.54 36.20
CA GLY A 484 16.57 35.04 35.57
C GLY A 484 17.89 34.35 35.96
N THR A 485 18.98 34.34 35.19
CA THR A 485 19.35 34.78 33.83
C THR A 485 20.84 34.40 33.63
N ASN A 486 21.31 34.32 32.36
CA ASN A 486 22.71 34.30 31.88
C ASN A 486 23.48 32.96 32.03
N GLY A 487 24.27 32.45 31.08
CA GLY A 487 24.92 33.00 29.89
C GLY A 487 26.45 32.83 30.00
N GLY A 488 27.09 32.12 29.05
CA GLY A 488 28.55 32.27 28.79
C GLY A 488 29.45 31.02 28.77
N SER A 489 29.68 30.50 27.55
CA SER A 489 30.96 30.15 26.89
C SER A 489 32.24 29.69 27.64
N ARG A 490 32.88 28.67 27.01
CA ARG A 490 34.33 28.34 26.85
C ARG A 490 34.97 27.20 27.68
N ALA A 491 35.36 26.18 26.89
CA ALA A 491 36.71 25.62 26.72
C ALA A 491 37.37 24.69 27.77
N SER A 492 37.85 23.56 27.22
CA SER A 492 39.01 22.73 27.56
C SER A 492 39.47 22.58 29.01
N GLY A 493 39.52 21.32 29.44
CA GLY A 493 40.39 20.89 30.53
C GLY A 493 40.17 19.43 30.88
N SER A 494 41.01 18.54 30.34
CA SER A 494 41.21 17.21 30.92
C SER A 494 42.02 17.38 32.22
N PRO A 495 41.66 16.68 33.31
CA PRO A 495 42.68 15.94 34.03
C PRO A 495 42.23 14.54 34.49
N ARG A 496 43.24 13.69 34.68
CA ARG A 496 43.18 12.31 35.17
C ARG A 496 42.79 12.22 36.66
N ALA A 497 42.10 11.12 36.98
CA ALA A 497 42.22 10.22 38.15
C ALA A 497 42.40 10.82 39.56
N ASP A 498 41.35 10.71 40.39
CA ASP A 498 41.25 9.83 41.58
C ASP A 498 40.17 10.37 42.52
N GLY A 499 39.21 9.52 42.89
CA GLY A 499 38.12 9.91 43.78
C GLY A 499 37.04 8.86 43.86
N ALA A 500 37.25 7.88 44.73
CA ALA A 500 36.21 6.94 45.15
C ALA A 500 35.03 7.70 45.78
N TYR A 501 33.84 7.56 45.20
CA TYR A 501 32.57 7.81 45.89
C TYR A 501 31.49 6.87 45.34
N ALA A 502 30.94 6.05 46.22
CA ALA A 502 29.89 5.08 45.92
C ALA A 502 28.55 5.76 45.61
N PRO A 503 27.72 5.24 44.69
CA PRO A 503 26.32 5.61 44.60
C PRO A 503 25.47 4.59 45.34
N GLY A 504 25.03 4.96 46.54
CA GLY A 504 23.83 4.41 47.15
C GLY A 504 22.61 5.12 46.55
N GLY A 505 21.89 4.42 45.69
CA GLY A 505 20.66 4.92 45.06
C GLY A 505 19.87 3.77 44.46
N ARG A 506 19.33 2.91 45.33
CA ARG A 506 18.42 1.81 44.95
C ARG A 506 17.13 2.40 44.39
N ILE A 507 17.04 2.51 43.07
CA ILE A 507 15.76 2.31 42.38
C ILE A 507 15.49 0.81 42.45
N ARG A 508 14.32 0.43 42.98
CA ARG A 508 13.84 -0.96 43.02
C ARG A 508 13.96 -1.55 41.61
N GLY A 509 14.88 -2.49 41.45
CA GLY A 509 14.99 -3.29 40.25
C GLY A 509 13.71 -4.09 40.07
N ALA A 510 13.11 -3.96 38.90
CA ALA A 510 12.64 -5.15 38.22
C ALA A 510 13.92 -5.93 37.86
N GLU A 511 14.10 -7.06 38.52
CA GLU A 511 15.21 -7.98 38.32
C GLU A 511 15.17 -8.44 36.86
N ALA A 512 16.19 -8.10 36.06
CA ALA A 512 16.32 -8.62 34.70
C ALA A 512 16.41 -10.15 34.76
N PRO A 513 15.72 -10.90 33.89
CA PRO A 513 15.74 -12.35 33.95
C PRO A 513 17.20 -12.87 33.84
N PRO A 514 17.56 -13.95 34.56
CA PRO A 514 18.95 -14.40 34.72
C PRO A 514 19.59 -15.04 33.47
N TYR A 515 18.95 -14.98 32.30
CA TYR A 515 19.41 -15.61 31.07
C TYR A 515 19.58 -14.57 29.95
N GLY A 516 20.81 -14.40 29.46
CA GLY A 516 21.09 -13.50 28.35
C GLY A 516 20.41 -13.93 27.03
N ALA A 517 20.24 -12.99 26.10
CA ALA A 517 19.73 -13.23 24.74
C ALA A 517 20.70 -14.14 23.95
N THR A 518 20.58 -15.45 24.13
CA THR A 518 21.49 -16.47 23.58
C THR A 518 20.72 -17.45 22.70
N LEU A 519 21.36 -17.94 21.62
CA LEU A 519 20.75 -18.96 20.77
C LEU A 519 20.58 -20.30 21.50
N ALA A 520 21.45 -20.59 22.46
CA ALA A 520 21.32 -21.77 23.32
C ALA A 520 19.97 -21.79 24.04
N ARG A 521 19.50 -20.63 24.56
CA ARG A 521 18.19 -20.48 25.20
C ARG A 521 17.04 -20.75 24.23
N VAL A 522 17.10 -20.18 23.02
CA VAL A 522 16.07 -20.40 21.98
C VAL A 522 15.97 -21.89 21.63
N MET A 523 17.12 -22.55 21.37
CA MET A 523 17.16 -23.97 21.05
C MET A 523 16.66 -24.84 22.22
N ASP A 524 17.07 -24.57 23.46
CA ASP A 524 16.61 -25.33 24.63
C ASP A 524 15.08 -25.23 24.78
N ARG A 525 14.51 -24.04 24.58
CA ARG A 525 13.06 -23.86 24.74
C ARG A 525 12.23 -24.57 23.68
N LEU A 526 12.67 -24.52 22.42
CA LEU A 526 11.98 -25.15 21.29
C LEU A 526 12.11 -26.68 21.28
N THR A 527 13.10 -27.22 22.01
CA THR A 527 13.37 -28.68 22.06
C THR A 527 12.83 -29.36 23.32
N ARG A 528 12.35 -28.59 24.30
CA ARG A 528 11.78 -29.14 25.54
C ARG A 528 10.42 -29.80 25.23
N PRO A 529 10.21 -31.08 25.58
CA PRO A 529 8.90 -31.72 25.43
C PRO A 529 7.86 -31.00 26.31
N GLY A 530 6.65 -30.80 25.77
CA GLY A 530 5.54 -30.19 26.51
C GLY A 530 5.24 -30.98 27.78
N ALA A 531 5.04 -30.28 28.90
CA ALA A 531 4.91 -30.87 30.23
C ALA A 531 3.60 -31.67 30.46
N ASP A 532 2.72 -31.78 29.47
CA ASP A 532 1.39 -32.39 29.63
C ASP A 532 1.34 -33.90 29.29
N GLY A 533 2.50 -34.53 29.09
CA GLY A 533 2.63 -35.96 28.83
C GLY A 533 2.91 -36.82 30.06
N CYS A 534 2.35 -36.52 31.24
CA CYS A 534 2.40 -37.45 32.36
C CYS A 534 1.36 -38.58 32.18
N GLY A 535 1.62 -39.44 31.18
CA GLY A 535 1.02 -40.77 31.11
C GLY A 535 1.63 -41.63 32.22
N ASP A 536 0.82 -41.95 33.22
CA ASP A 536 1.07 -42.90 34.29
C ASP A 536 1.70 -44.21 33.74
N ALA A 537 3.01 -44.34 33.92
CA ALA A 537 3.75 -45.56 33.70
C ALA A 537 4.34 -46.00 35.04
N GLY A 538 3.55 -46.74 35.84
CA GLY A 538 4.05 -47.24 37.11
C GLY A 538 3.10 -48.11 37.94
N GLY A 539 2.67 -49.26 37.41
CA GLY A 539 2.03 -50.32 38.21
C GLY A 539 2.73 -51.67 38.05
N PRO A 540 3.32 -52.28 39.11
CA PRO A 540 3.96 -53.58 39.02
C PRO A 540 2.92 -54.69 39.23
N GLY A 541 2.61 -55.44 38.17
CA GLY A 541 1.69 -56.58 38.21
C GLY A 541 2.42 -57.89 37.89
N THR A 542 2.76 -58.63 38.94
CA THR A 542 3.23 -60.02 38.90
C THR A 542 2.12 -60.98 38.45
N HIS A 543 2.33 -61.81 37.44
CA HIS A 543 1.91 -63.23 37.39
C HIS A 543 2.66 -63.99 36.29
N GLY A 544 3.01 -65.25 36.62
CA GLY A 544 4.01 -66.09 35.97
C GLY A 544 3.56 -66.87 34.72
N PRO A 545 4.35 -67.89 34.33
CA PRO A 545 4.69 -68.20 32.94
C PRO A 545 3.91 -69.39 32.36
N ASP A 546 3.91 -69.53 31.03
CA ASP A 546 3.98 -70.84 30.33
C ASP A 546 4.17 -70.66 28.82
N GLY A 547 4.93 -71.57 28.19
CA GLY A 547 4.66 -71.98 26.81
C GLY A 547 5.68 -71.68 25.70
N VAL A 548 6.81 -72.39 25.76
CA VAL A 548 7.77 -72.75 24.70
C VAL A 548 7.22 -72.84 23.24
N GLY A 549 8.02 -72.38 22.26
CA GLY A 549 8.13 -73.09 20.96
C GLY A 549 8.56 -72.32 19.70
N GLY A 550 9.85 -72.46 19.32
CA GLY A 550 10.37 -72.50 17.93
C GLY A 550 10.46 -71.18 17.14
N ALA A 551 11.62 -70.56 16.94
CA ALA A 551 12.71 -70.93 16.02
C ALA A 551 12.28 -70.99 14.53
N GLY A 552 12.85 -70.11 13.72
CA GLY A 552 12.71 -70.15 12.25
C GLY A 552 13.23 -68.89 11.58
N ASP A 553 14.52 -68.90 11.29
CA ASP A 553 15.28 -67.89 10.56
C ASP A 553 14.65 -67.45 9.23
N GLY A 554 14.92 -66.19 8.89
CA GLY A 554 14.63 -65.62 7.59
C GLY A 554 15.54 -66.19 6.50
N ALA A 555 15.00 -66.22 5.28
CA ALA A 555 15.79 -66.20 4.06
C ALA A 555 14.99 -65.51 2.96
N PHE A 556 15.50 -64.34 2.59
CA PHE A 556 15.16 -63.56 1.41
C PHE A 556 15.68 -64.27 0.15
N THR A 557 14.86 -64.38 -0.90
CA THR A 557 15.34 -64.36 -2.29
C THR A 557 14.31 -63.69 -3.22
N PRO A 558 14.77 -62.93 -4.23
CA PRO A 558 13.95 -62.10 -5.11
C PRO A 558 13.73 -62.72 -6.51
N ASP A 559 12.60 -62.41 -7.15
CA ASP A 559 12.34 -62.33 -8.60
C ASP A 559 10.82 -62.06 -8.73
N GLY A 560 10.23 -61.24 -9.60
CA GLY A 560 10.64 -60.60 -10.84
C GLY A 560 9.34 -60.37 -11.62
N THR A 561 9.21 -59.19 -12.26
CA THR A 561 8.34 -58.84 -13.40
C THR A 561 6.80 -58.87 -13.25
N ASP A 562 6.15 -57.70 -13.27
CA ASP A 562 5.38 -57.22 -14.44
C ASP A 562 4.65 -55.88 -14.11
N GLU A 563 4.93 -54.85 -14.90
CA GLU A 563 4.11 -53.63 -15.11
C GLU A 563 3.10 -53.88 -16.25
N PRO A 564 2.15 -52.98 -16.60
CA PRO A 564 1.44 -51.94 -15.82
C PRO A 564 -0.10 -52.00 -16.06
N ASP A 565 -0.91 -51.31 -15.25
CA ASP A 565 -2.22 -50.81 -15.74
C ASP A 565 -2.69 -49.56 -14.98
N ASP A 566 -3.27 -48.65 -15.76
CA ASP A 566 -3.69 -47.29 -15.48
C ASP A 566 -4.97 -47.23 -14.63
N SER A 567 -4.99 -46.38 -13.60
CA SER A 567 -6.10 -45.47 -13.21
C SER A 567 -5.91 -44.94 -11.78
N TYR A 568 -5.41 -43.71 -11.66
CA TYR A 568 -5.44 -42.96 -10.39
C TYR A 568 -6.41 -41.79 -10.55
N GLU A 569 -7.62 -41.95 -10.03
CA GLU A 569 -8.47 -40.81 -9.65
C GLU A 569 -7.94 -40.24 -8.32
N PRO A 570 -7.71 -38.92 -8.19
CA PRO A 570 -7.43 -38.34 -6.89
C PRO A 570 -8.75 -38.22 -6.11
N ASP A 571 -8.89 -38.97 -5.03
CA ASP A 571 -9.89 -38.69 -4.00
C ASP A 571 -9.44 -37.45 -3.22
N ASP A 572 -10.07 -36.32 -3.51
CA ASP A 572 -9.99 -35.09 -2.73
C ASP A 572 -10.72 -35.28 -1.39
N SER A 573 -10.09 -36.00 -0.47
CA SER A 573 -10.39 -35.88 0.95
C SER A 573 -9.24 -35.11 1.63
N TYR A 574 -9.47 -33.80 1.81
CA TYR A 574 -8.71 -32.99 2.76
C TYR A 574 -8.97 -33.54 4.17
N ASP A 575 -8.16 -34.51 4.58
CA ASP A 575 -8.02 -34.91 5.97
C ASP A 575 -7.23 -33.80 6.69
N ASP A 576 -7.97 -32.89 7.32
CA ASP A 576 -7.46 -31.97 8.33
C ASP A 576 -7.07 -32.80 9.55
N GLY A 577 -5.89 -33.42 9.46
CA GLY A 577 -5.24 -34.15 10.53
C GLY A 577 -4.72 -33.20 11.62
N ASP A 578 -5.64 -32.51 12.29
CA ASP A 578 -5.43 -31.86 13.58
C ASP A 578 -5.27 -32.94 14.66
N THR A 579 -4.09 -33.57 14.69
CA THR A 579 -3.59 -34.28 15.87
C THR A 579 -2.13 -33.92 16.09
N GLY A 580 -1.86 -32.64 16.35
CA GLY A 580 -0.62 -32.15 16.92
C GLY A 580 -0.90 -31.51 18.27
N LEU A 581 -0.72 -32.27 19.36
CA LEU A 581 -0.80 -31.72 20.71
C LEU A 581 0.21 -30.55 20.85
N GLY A 582 -0.30 -29.35 21.17
CA GLY A 582 0.42 -28.09 21.10
C GLY A 582 1.77 -28.05 21.84
N GLY A 583 2.85 -28.17 21.08
CA GLY A 583 4.21 -28.07 21.60
C GLY A 583 4.63 -26.63 21.92
N PRO A 584 5.73 -26.41 22.65
CA PRO A 584 6.23 -25.07 22.97
C PRO A 584 6.48 -24.15 21.77
N GLY A 585 6.85 -24.72 20.61
CA GLY A 585 7.01 -23.99 19.36
C GLY A 585 5.70 -23.38 18.84
N GLU A 586 4.56 -24.07 19.02
CA GLU A 586 3.25 -23.59 18.59
C GLU A 586 2.74 -22.45 19.49
N ALA A 587 2.92 -22.58 20.80
CA ALA A 587 2.58 -21.51 21.75
C ALA A 587 3.40 -20.23 21.50
N LEU A 588 4.69 -20.37 21.18
CA LEU A 588 5.55 -19.25 20.82
C LEU A 588 5.15 -18.66 19.46
N ALA A 589 4.87 -19.50 18.46
CA ALA A 589 4.39 -19.07 17.15
C ALA A 589 3.06 -18.30 17.25
N ALA A 590 2.13 -18.75 18.09
CA ALA A 590 0.87 -18.04 18.35
C ALA A 590 1.11 -16.67 18.99
N ARG A 591 2.06 -16.54 19.92
CA ARG A 591 2.41 -15.26 20.56
C ARG A 591 3.06 -14.28 19.60
N VAL A 592 4.03 -14.75 18.80
CA VAL A 592 4.66 -13.94 17.75
C VAL A 592 3.61 -13.50 16.72
N GLY A 593 2.74 -14.41 16.27
CA GLY A 593 1.63 -14.10 15.38
C GLY A 593 0.65 -13.07 15.97
N ALA A 594 0.28 -13.21 17.24
CA ALA A 594 -0.59 -12.26 17.93
C ALA A 594 0.06 -10.89 18.14
N ALA A 595 1.37 -10.83 18.36
CA ALA A 595 2.12 -9.58 18.44
C ALA A 595 2.16 -8.88 17.07
N ALA A 596 2.47 -9.61 16.01
CA ALA A 596 2.48 -9.09 14.65
C ALA A 596 1.08 -8.62 14.20
N ALA A 597 0.03 -9.36 14.54
CA ALA A 597 -1.36 -8.96 14.25
C ALA A 597 -1.76 -7.67 15.00
N ARG A 598 -1.36 -7.51 16.26
CA ARG A 598 -1.57 -6.27 17.02
C ARG A 598 -0.85 -5.08 16.39
N GLU A 599 0.37 -5.30 15.90
CA GLU A 599 1.14 -4.26 15.20
C GLU A 599 0.52 -3.92 13.84
N GLU A 600 0.04 -4.92 13.08
CA GLU A 600 -0.66 -4.72 11.81
C GLU A 600 -1.97 -3.95 12.01
N LEU A 601 -2.73 -4.27 13.05
CA LEU A 601 -3.94 -3.53 13.44
C LEU A 601 -3.60 -2.10 13.85
N ALA A 602 -2.51 -1.89 14.60
CA ALA A 602 -2.02 -0.57 14.93
C ALA A 602 -1.55 0.22 13.69
N ARG A 603 -1.00 -0.46 12.68
CA ARG A 603 -0.58 0.11 11.39
C ARG A 603 -1.76 0.47 10.50
N GLY A 604 -2.75 -0.42 10.42
CA GLY A 604 -4.01 -0.25 9.69
C GLY A 604 -4.97 0.77 10.32
N ALA A 605 -4.75 1.17 11.58
CA ALA A 605 -5.42 2.29 12.23
C ALA A 605 -4.93 3.64 11.67
N VAL A 606 -5.09 3.86 10.37
CA VAL A 606 -5.10 5.21 9.79
C VAL A 606 -6.38 5.88 10.28
N PRO A 607 -6.35 7.08 10.90
CA PRO A 607 -7.54 7.91 11.01
C PRO A 607 -7.95 8.35 9.59
N GLY A 608 -8.65 7.46 8.86
CA GLY A 608 -8.99 7.65 7.45
C GLY A 608 -9.17 6.37 6.62
N ALA A 609 -8.69 5.20 7.07
CA ALA A 609 -9.02 3.91 6.46
C ALA A 609 -10.13 3.24 7.27
N GLY A 610 -11.22 2.85 6.62
CA GLY A 610 -12.42 2.32 7.27
C GLY A 610 -12.13 1.05 8.06
N SER A 611 -12.76 0.93 9.23
CA SER A 611 -12.86 -0.31 9.99
C SER A 611 -13.43 -1.40 9.08
N ALA A 612 -12.64 -2.46 8.84
CA ALA A 612 -13.16 -3.72 8.35
C ALA A 612 -14.15 -4.23 9.42
N ALA A 613 -15.42 -4.30 9.05
CA ALA A 613 -16.43 -5.02 9.80
C ALA A 613 -16.73 -6.30 9.02
N ASP A 614 -16.58 -7.43 9.70
CA ASP A 614 -17.03 -8.79 9.40
C ASP A 614 -16.34 -9.55 8.25
N PRO A 615 -15.61 -10.65 8.51
CA PRO A 615 -14.87 -11.42 7.49
C PRO A 615 -15.74 -12.38 6.66
N ALA A 616 -17.04 -12.15 6.50
CA ALA A 616 -17.94 -13.17 5.99
C ALA A 616 -18.98 -12.70 4.97
N GLN A 617 -18.65 -11.85 3.98
CA GLN A 617 -19.37 -11.80 2.69
C GLN A 617 -18.49 -11.39 1.49
N PRO A 618 -18.39 -12.22 0.42
CA PRO A 618 -17.78 -11.82 -0.84
C PRO A 618 -18.76 -10.93 -1.62
N LEU A 619 -18.35 -9.70 -1.96
CA LEU A 619 -19.10 -8.84 -2.88
C LEU A 619 -18.20 -8.51 -4.08
N ASP A 620 -18.52 -9.14 -5.20
CA ASP A 620 -17.82 -9.07 -6.48
C ASP A 620 -17.66 -7.64 -7.03
N GLY A 621 -16.47 -7.36 -7.58
CA GLY A 621 -16.36 -6.59 -8.83
C GLY A 621 -16.10 -5.07 -8.78
N LEU A 622 -15.47 -4.53 -7.73
CA LEU A 622 -14.90 -3.17 -7.77
C LEU A 622 -13.37 -3.22 -7.59
N PRO A 623 -12.56 -2.57 -8.45
CA PRO A 623 -11.14 -2.41 -8.18
C PRO A 623 -11.02 -1.49 -6.95
N GLN A 624 -10.61 -2.08 -5.83
CA GLN A 624 -10.19 -1.32 -4.67
C GLN A 624 -8.95 -0.48 -5.08
N PRO A 625 -8.78 0.76 -4.59
CA PRO A 625 -7.53 1.48 -4.82
C PRO A 625 -6.39 0.64 -4.24
N MET A 626 -5.36 0.39 -5.04
CA MET A 626 -4.19 -0.48 -4.75
C MET A 626 -3.84 -0.54 -3.26
N GLY A 627 -4.38 -1.55 -2.59
CA GLY A 627 -4.29 -1.71 -1.14
C GLY A 627 -4.36 -3.17 -0.70
N LEU A 628 -4.07 -4.10 -1.62
CA LEU A 628 -3.65 -5.42 -1.21
C LEU A 628 -2.28 -5.25 -0.54
N PRO A 629 -2.08 -5.79 0.67
CA PRO A 629 -0.75 -5.76 1.27
C PRO A 629 0.21 -6.43 0.27
N LEU A 630 1.40 -5.86 0.10
CA LEU A 630 2.46 -6.43 -0.75
C LEU A 630 2.82 -7.87 -0.38
N GLN A 631 2.33 -8.36 0.77
CA GLN A 631 2.51 -9.72 1.23
C GLN A 631 1.19 -10.25 1.83
N PRO A 632 0.78 -11.50 1.54
CA PRO A 632 -0.36 -12.13 2.20
C PRO A 632 -0.13 -12.27 3.73
N PRO A 633 -1.19 -12.42 4.54
CA PRO A 633 -1.06 -12.59 5.99
C PRO A 633 -0.24 -13.86 6.30
N ARG A 634 0.88 -13.68 7.03
CA ARG A 634 1.81 -14.74 7.40
C ARG A 634 1.30 -15.53 8.60
N SER A 635 1.49 -16.85 8.60
CA SER A 635 1.18 -17.67 9.77
C SER A 635 2.13 -17.35 10.94
N GLY A 636 1.70 -17.62 12.17
CA GLY A 636 2.56 -17.43 13.36
C GLY A 636 3.85 -18.26 13.30
N ARG A 637 3.79 -19.43 12.66
CA ARG A 637 4.93 -20.34 12.47
C ARG A 637 5.93 -19.80 11.45
N GLU A 638 5.46 -19.25 10.32
CA GLU A 638 6.33 -18.53 9.37
C GLU A 638 7.05 -17.35 10.03
N LEU A 639 6.33 -16.58 10.85
CA LEU A 639 6.94 -15.47 11.59
C LEU A 639 7.98 -15.98 12.58
N LEU A 640 7.71 -17.07 13.31
CA LEU A 640 8.68 -17.66 14.22
C LEU A 640 9.96 -18.11 13.50
N VAL A 641 9.84 -18.75 12.33
CA VAL A 641 10.99 -19.12 11.48
C VAL A 641 11.80 -17.89 11.09
N GLU A 642 11.15 -16.80 10.67
CA GLU A 642 11.80 -15.53 10.32
C GLU A 642 12.54 -14.92 11.52
N HIS A 643 11.91 -14.92 12.69
CA HIS A 643 12.47 -14.36 13.92
C HIS A 643 13.66 -15.17 14.44
N VAL A 644 13.59 -16.51 14.39
CA VAL A 644 14.72 -17.39 14.75
C VAL A 644 15.86 -17.22 13.74
N THR A 645 15.56 -17.13 12.44
CA THR A 645 16.55 -16.85 11.39
C THR A 645 17.26 -15.53 11.66
N ALA A 646 16.51 -14.47 11.99
CA ALA A 646 17.06 -13.17 12.35
C ALA A 646 17.99 -13.23 13.58
N ALA A 647 17.61 -13.97 14.63
CA ALA A 647 18.44 -14.16 15.81
C ALA A 647 19.76 -14.92 15.47
N VAL A 648 19.69 -15.91 14.58
CA VAL A 648 20.87 -16.64 14.09
C VAL A 648 21.80 -15.72 13.30
N CYS A 649 21.25 -14.89 12.39
CA CYS A 649 22.01 -13.90 11.65
C CYS A 649 22.69 -12.89 12.58
N CYS A 650 21.98 -12.35 13.58
CA CYS A 650 22.58 -11.44 14.57
C CYS A 650 23.73 -12.10 15.33
N ALA A 651 23.56 -13.36 15.78
CA ALA A 651 24.61 -14.09 16.46
C ALA A 651 25.84 -14.33 15.58
N ALA A 652 25.66 -14.60 14.29
CA ALA A 652 26.76 -14.76 13.34
C ALA A 652 27.52 -13.45 13.12
N VAL A 653 26.80 -12.32 12.99
CA VAL A 653 27.40 -10.99 12.88
C VAL A 653 28.19 -10.64 14.13
N ASP A 654 27.60 -10.82 15.31
CA ASP A 654 28.23 -10.43 16.58
C ASP A 654 29.42 -11.33 16.98
N ASN A 655 29.36 -12.63 16.66
CA ASN A 655 30.26 -13.62 17.26
C ASN A 655 31.15 -14.39 16.28
N ALA A 656 30.89 -14.32 14.97
CA ALA A 656 31.61 -15.08 13.95
C ALA A 656 32.21 -14.23 12.82
N GLY A 657 32.10 -12.89 12.89
CA GLY A 657 32.62 -12.00 11.86
C GLY A 657 31.85 -12.06 10.54
N ALA A 658 30.60 -12.53 10.57
CA ALA A 658 29.70 -12.43 9.43
C ALA A 658 29.25 -10.98 9.25
N ALA A 659 28.77 -10.65 8.05
CA ALA A 659 28.24 -9.34 7.71
C ALA A 659 26.83 -9.44 7.12
N PRO A 660 25.95 -8.45 7.36
CA PRO A 660 24.72 -8.32 6.59
C PRO A 660 25.06 -8.03 5.12
N GLY A 661 24.29 -8.61 4.21
CA GLY A 661 24.42 -8.40 2.78
C GLY A 661 23.06 -8.27 2.10
N LEU A 662 23.09 -7.98 0.80
CA LEU A 662 21.91 -7.85 -0.04
C LEU A 662 22.09 -8.69 -1.31
N ASP A 663 21.10 -9.53 -1.56
CA ASP A 663 20.87 -10.21 -2.82
C ASP A 663 19.66 -9.57 -3.50
N TRP A 664 19.80 -9.15 -4.76
CA TRP A 664 18.73 -8.40 -5.42
C TRP A 664 17.47 -9.22 -5.72
N LEU A 665 17.57 -10.55 -5.73
CA LEU A 665 16.45 -11.44 -6.00
C LEU A 665 15.90 -12.08 -4.73
N ASP A 666 16.77 -12.39 -3.78
CA ASP A 666 16.40 -13.07 -2.54
C ASP A 666 16.23 -12.11 -1.35
N GLY A 667 16.75 -10.89 -1.44
CA GLY A 667 16.67 -9.86 -0.42
C GLY A 667 17.82 -9.93 0.58
N PRO A 668 17.56 -9.69 1.89
CA PRO A 668 18.58 -9.77 2.94
C PRO A 668 19.29 -11.14 2.97
N VAL A 669 20.63 -11.13 2.97
CA VAL A 669 21.45 -12.36 3.05
C VAL A 669 22.58 -12.20 4.06
N LEU A 670 23.01 -13.30 4.65
CA LEU A 670 24.19 -13.34 5.51
C LEU A 670 25.45 -13.64 4.69
N LEU A 671 26.49 -12.83 4.88
CA LEU A 671 27.81 -13.03 4.25
C LEU A 671 28.80 -13.55 5.29
N VAL A 672 29.48 -14.64 4.98
CA VAL A 672 30.55 -15.23 5.82
C VAL A 672 31.82 -15.27 4.99
N GLY A 673 32.78 -14.40 5.31
CA GLY A 673 34.01 -14.26 4.51
C GLY A 673 33.76 -13.75 3.09
N ASP A 674 32.91 -12.74 2.94
CA ASP A 674 32.46 -12.14 1.66
C ASP A 674 31.70 -13.08 0.70
N GLU A 675 31.43 -14.32 1.12
CA GLU A 675 30.59 -15.26 0.39
C GLU A 675 29.21 -15.42 1.05
N ARG A 676 28.18 -15.67 0.23
CA ARG A 676 26.84 -15.94 0.74
C ARG A 676 26.83 -17.23 1.56
N ALA A 677 26.34 -17.15 2.79
CA ALA A 677 26.22 -18.31 3.66
C ALA A 677 25.30 -19.39 3.06
N ALA A 678 25.60 -20.66 3.36
CA ALA A 678 24.76 -21.79 2.96
C ALA A 678 23.34 -21.69 3.52
N ASP A 679 22.36 -22.26 2.80
CA ASP A 679 20.93 -22.12 3.09
C ASP A 679 20.59 -22.47 4.54
N LEU A 680 20.18 -21.44 5.29
CA LEU A 680 19.78 -21.49 6.69
C LEU A 680 18.31 -21.92 6.88
N THR A 681 17.52 -21.90 5.81
CA THR A 681 16.09 -22.19 5.84
C THR A 681 15.81 -23.58 6.37
N ARG A 682 16.45 -24.61 5.80
CA ARG A 682 16.24 -26.01 6.20
C ARG A 682 16.65 -26.29 7.66
N PRO A 683 17.82 -25.85 8.16
CA PRO A 683 18.17 -26.01 9.56
C PRO A 683 17.22 -25.33 10.56
N VAL A 684 16.69 -24.15 10.22
CA VAL A 684 15.74 -23.43 11.10
C VAL A 684 14.37 -24.08 11.08
N LEU A 685 13.88 -24.52 9.91
CA LEU A 685 12.63 -25.27 9.81
C LEU A 685 12.69 -26.54 10.66
N ALA A 686 13.76 -27.34 10.57
CA ALA A 686 13.89 -28.54 11.41
C ALA A 686 13.80 -28.23 12.93
N LEU A 687 14.28 -27.07 13.38
CA LEU A 687 14.16 -26.65 14.77
C LEU A 687 12.73 -26.21 15.13
N VAL A 688 12.08 -25.42 14.28
CA VAL A 688 10.75 -24.84 14.58
C VAL A 688 9.63 -25.87 14.37
N GLU A 689 9.78 -26.74 13.37
CA GLU A 689 8.76 -27.69 12.93
C GLU A 689 8.87 -29.03 13.65
N ASP A 690 10.08 -29.60 13.70
CA ASP A 690 10.33 -30.94 14.24
C ASP A 690 10.90 -30.91 15.67
N GLY A 691 11.25 -29.72 16.18
CA GLY A 691 11.97 -29.60 17.45
C GLY A 691 13.38 -30.23 17.40
N ASP A 692 13.99 -30.37 16.21
CA ASP A 692 15.32 -30.97 16.06
C ASP A 692 16.41 -29.88 15.95
N PRO A 693 17.28 -29.71 16.97
CA PRO A 693 18.33 -28.70 16.93
C PRO A 693 19.59 -29.16 16.18
N ARG A 694 19.71 -30.44 15.80
CA ARG A 694 20.96 -31.02 15.26
C ARG A 694 21.40 -30.35 13.95
N PRO A 695 20.51 -30.13 12.96
CA PRO A 695 20.90 -29.46 11.72
C PRO A 695 21.40 -28.03 11.96
N LEU A 696 20.72 -27.28 12.84
CA LEU A 696 21.11 -25.91 13.17
C LEU A 696 22.45 -25.86 13.92
N ARG A 697 22.68 -26.76 14.89
CA ARG A 697 23.98 -26.86 15.59
C ARG A 697 25.12 -27.19 14.65
N GLY A 698 24.89 -28.09 13.68
CA GLY A 698 25.87 -28.41 12.64
C GLY A 698 26.22 -27.19 11.78
N TRP A 699 25.21 -26.45 11.34
CA TRP A 699 25.40 -25.20 10.59
C TRP A 699 26.16 -24.15 11.42
N LEU A 700 25.73 -23.87 12.66
CA LEU A 700 26.40 -22.91 13.55
C LEU A 700 27.87 -23.24 13.77
N ALA A 701 28.20 -24.52 13.97
CA ALA A 701 29.57 -24.98 14.13
C ALA A 701 30.42 -24.75 12.87
N SER A 702 29.87 -25.03 11.68
CA SER A 702 30.56 -24.78 10.41
C SER A 702 30.79 -23.29 10.13
N ALA A 703 29.84 -22.44 10.53
CA ALA A 703 29.93 -20.99 10.42
C ALA A 703 30.76 -20.33 11.54
N GLY A 704 31.26 -21.10 12.53
CA GLY A 704 32.04 -20.58 13.65
C GLY A 704 31.22 -19.81 14.70
N VAL A 705 29.89 -19.92 14.67
CA VAL A 705 28.98 -19.21 15.58
C VAL A 705 28.90 -19.91 16.93
N ARG A 706 29.06 -19.15 18.03
CA ARG A 706 29.00 -19.67 19.40
C ARG A 706 27.61 -19.39 20.00
N PRO A 707 26.74 -20.40 20.17
CA PRO A 707 25.35 -20.18 20.58
C PRO A 707 25.18 -19.69 22.03
N ASP A 708 26.19 -19.89 22.88
CA ASP A 708 26.19 -19.47 24.28
C ASP A 708 26.57 -18.00 24.48
N LYS A 709 27.08 -17.33 23.43
CA LYS A 709 27.42 -15.91 23.50
C LYS A 709 26.16 -15.06 23.34
N PRO A 710 26.06 -13.92 24.06
CA PRO A 710 24.93 -13.04 23.94
C PRO A 710 24.86 -12.38 22.56
N VAL A 711 23.64 -12.18 22.07
CA VAL A 711 23.30 -11.44 20.86
C VAL A 711 22.95 -10.01 21.24
N ARG A 712 23.43 -9.03 20.48
CA ARG A 712 23.14 -7.62 20.69
C ARG A 712 21.79 -7.27 20.06
N LEU A 713 20.84 -6.88 20.89
CA LEU A 713 19.48 -6.46 20.50
C LEU A 713 19.39 -4.93 20.34
N VAL A 714 18.23 -4.41 19.90
CA VAL A 714 17.98 -2.98 19.65
C VAL A 714 17.74 -2.20 20.93
#